data_AF-A0A2H0T609-F1
#
_entry.id   AF-A0A2H0T609-F1
#
_cell.length_a   1.000
_cell.length_b   1.000
_cell.length_c   1.000
_cell.angle_alpha   90.00
_cell.angle_beta   90.00
_cell.angle_gamma   90.00
#
_symmetry.space_group_name_H-M   'P 1'
#
loop_
_entity.id
_entity.type
_entity.pdbx_description
1 polymer ?
#
loop_
_entity_poly.entity_id
_entity_poly.type
_entity_poly.pdbx_seq_one_letter_code
_entity_poly.pdbx_strand_id
1 'polypeptide(L)'
;MIQMILRYIKLLNNKLRSPVFRKIFFRCLFVANLIVLVVLVSLFYDYGIKKRYLFSILPAPYSKWADKIVRKIQDAPYLIYSFKKPDLPVYDLIIDEKDWKKINDSLPTEEGAMFVEENQKYINAKFSYGGKSYNVEVRYRGNSDFHWRYDKKSWRIRFSDSAIFEGTSAINLIVGGDLLEPFNNYRAEKIGLKVLDSDFVLLRINGKAYGVYYKINQWSKEFLETNKLSGDTDFFTERYINEKYIFEDPYYWDKRVADPGERPDNYVAIARLTYLVNQADQEEFHDNIFNIVDKKSFMEWYLHTLLIGGNHEDWRHNMNLYYDNTNGKFKFFTWQSEGNDLASIGSPYLFFNPLITRVLESPDFATEINQRAWDYVSDKDNLKDDLKFIDDLYNSVRIEFFKDSKKNFSNSTFIKGYKETRSLIESNFNFIKEYLKKSEAFTKVIYNKNSFLNYEIAEADITVNSAVDMTIKEIKISGLVPGFLVSAYYDSDMDGKLTSADILLEKDTVNKDGEAKFGEQKIVLSSKLVPPADKYDDEYVRTGFILQPVTHKIFFTAGIGTGFYSDDFAVDMELDNSLTGKKVGSEVIYIDNSNFNNLDDINLSLNEFISKNPSFKATGNGDAYVSAGTYYINKTLIVPKGIHLKIEPGAIFYMAKGVSIGSYSPVIAKGSKDYPIKFLSANSNDYWGNFGIVDVPEKSEFEYVEFEYGGDTRVNGIHFSGALASHSSDISIKNCQFKYAGGDDGLNVKNAKVEIVDSYFYKNGFDGLDGDFISGKIYDNIFDGNGNDGIDISGSSVEISNNEVKSSGDKCISLGENSNPDIFSNKLNGCVMGIAVKDLSEPKIYDNIISGNQTGISVYQKKEFFGGGFPKLGKNTFENNGQDIATDVLSKITNL
;
A
#
# COMPACT_ATOMS: atom_id res chain seq x y z
N MET A 1 49.31 -37.57 -51.61
CA MET A 1 48.51 -36.44 -51.09
C MET A 1 49.36 -35.21 -50.80
N ILE A 2 50.43 -35.31 -49.99
CA ILE A 2 51.34 -34.18 -49.66
C ILE A 2 52.04 -33.60 -50.91
N GLN A 3 52.52 -34.42 -51.84
CA GLN A 3 53.09 -33.92 -53.11
C GLN A 3 52.06 -33.23 -54.02
N MET A 4 50.78 -33.58 -53.90
CA MET A 4 49.69 -32.97 -54.67
C MET A 4 49.35 -31.58 -54.10
N ILE A 5 49.34 -31.45 -52.77
CA ILE A 5 49.19 -30.17 -52.05
C ILE A 5 50.36 -29.25 -52.34
N LEU A 6 51.60 -29.75 -52.33
CA LEU A 6 52.79 -28.97 -52.67
C LEU A 6 52.79 -28.52 -54.14
N ARG A 7 52.30 -29.34 -55.09
CA ARG A 7 52.10 -28.92 -56.48
C ARG A 7 51.04 -27.83 -56.61
N TYR A 8 49.94 -27.93 -55.85
CA TYR A 8 48.88 -26.93 -55.85
C TYR A 8 49.35 -25.59 -55.26
N ILE A 9 50.10 -25.62 -54.16
CA ILE A 9 50.72 -24.44 -53.53
C ILE A 9 51.72 -23.79 -54.49
N LYS A 10 52.53 -24.58 -55.22
CA LYS A 10 53.51 -24.05 -56.19
C LYS A 10 52.85 -23.44 -57.44
N LEU A 11 51.73 -24.01 -57.90
CA LEU A 11 50.90 -23.47 -58.98
C LEU A 11 50.20 -22.15 -58.57
N LEU A 12 49.70 -22.07 -57.33
CA LEU A 12 49.17 -20.83 -56.75
C LEU A 12 50.25 -19.76 -56.65
N ASN A 13 51.46 -20.10 -56.19
CA ASN A 13 52.55 -19.13 -56.02
C ASN A 13 53.04 -18.54 -57.36
N ASN A 14 53.03 -19.33 -58.44
CA ASN A 14 53.39 -18.86 -59.77
C ASN A 14 52.30 -17.98 -60.42
N LYS A 15 51.01 -18.25 -60.18
CA LYS A 15 49.90 -17.39 -60.67
C LYS A 15 49.75 -16.08 -59.88
N LEU A 16 50.18 -16.05 -58.61
CA LEU A 16 50.13 -14.87 -57.73
C LEU A 16 51.21 -13.80 -58.02
N ARG A 17 52.11 -14.02 -58.99
CA ARG A 17 53.09 -13.01 -59.45
C ARG A 17 52.48 -11.90 -60.31
N SER A 18 51.33 -12.15 -60.95
CA SER A 18 50.58 -11.11 -61.66
C SER A 18 49.84 -10.22 -60.64
N PRO A 19 50.06 -8.89 -60.64
CA PRO A 19 49.37 -7.96 -59.75
C PRO A 19 47.84 -8.08 -59.85
N VAL A 20 47.34 -8.37 -61.07
CA VAL A 20 45.91 -8.55 -61.36
C VAL A 20 45.39 -9.83 -60.71
N PHE A 21 46.10 -10.95 -60.87
CA PHE A 21 45.68 -12.23 -60.30
C PHE A 21 45.75 -12.25 -58.77
N ARG A 22 46.73 -11.55 -58.19
CA ARG A 22 46.84 -11.36 -56.73
C ARG A 22 45.67 -10.52 -56.20
N LYS A 23 45.30 -9.45 -56.89
CA LYS A 23 44.13 -8.61 -56.56
C LYS A 23 42.82 -9.38 -56.69
N ILE A 24 42.68 -10.23 -57.71
CA ILE A 24 41.50 -11.12 -57.89
C ILE A 24 41.47 -12.20 -56.79
N PHE A 25 42.59 -12.87 -56.51
CA PHE A 25 42.65 -13.93 -55.50
C PHE A 25 42.35 -13.40 -54.09
N PHE A 26 42.93 -12.27 -53.69
CA PHE A 26 42.61 -11.65 -52.40
C PHE A 26 41.17 -11.11 -52.35
N ARG A 27 40.60 -10.63 -53.47
CA ARG A 27 39.17 -10.31 -53.55
C ARG A 27 38.30 -11.55 -53.38
N CYS A 28 38.63 -12.66 -54.04
CA CYS A 28 37.90 -13.92 -53.90
C CYS A 28 38.03 -14.52 -52.49
N LEU A 29 39.22 -14.45 -51.89
CA LEU A 29 39.46 -14.91 -50.52
C LEU A 29 38.74 -14.02 -49.50
N PHE A 30 38.72 -12.71 -49.71
CA PHE A 30 37.93 -11.77 -48.91
C PHE A 30 36.44 -12.06 -49.04
N VAL A 31 35.93 -12.27 -50.25
CA VAL A 31 34.53 -12.66 -50.49
C VAL A 31 34.21 -14.01 -49.85
N ALA A 32 35.10 -15.00 -49.94
CA ALA A 32 34.90 -16.32 -49.32
C ALA A 32 34.89 -16.26 -47.79
N ASN A 33 35.83 -15.51 -47.18
CA ASN A 33 35.83 -15.29 -45.73
C ASN A 33 34.63 -14.44 -45.28
N LEU A 34 34.19 -13.48 -46.09
CA LEU A 34 32.98 -12.70 -45.84
C LEU A 34 31.73 -13.59 -45.91
N ILE A 35 31.66 -14.56 -46.84
CA ILE A 35 30.59 -15.55 -46.90
C ILE A 35 30.62 -16.45 -45.67
N VAL A 36 31.79 -16.95 -45.24
CA VAL A 36 31.92 -17.76 -44.02
C VAL A 36 31.53 -16.96 -42.78
N LEU A 37 31.96 -15.70 -42.67
CA LEU A 37 31.57 -14.80 -41.59
C LEU A 37 30.06 -14.55 -41.59
N VAL A 38 29.45 -14.32 -42.75
CA VAL A 38 28.00 -14.12 -42.91
C VAL A 38 27.22 -15.39 -42.55
N VAL A 39 27.74 -16.57 -42.90
CA VAL A 39 27.15 -17.87 -42.49
C VAL A 39 27.27 -18.08 -40.99
N LEU A 40 28.43 -17.82 -40.38
CA LEU A 40 28.62 -17.89 -38.93
C LEU A 40 27.72 -16.88 -38.20
N VAL A 41 27.65 -15.63 -38.67
CA VAL A 41 26.74 -14.59 -38.14
C VAL A 41 25.27 -15.02 -38.28
N SER A 42 24.89 -15.70 -39.37
CA SER A 42 23.55 -16.25 -39.53
C SER A 42 23.24 -17.40 -38.56
N LEU A 43 24.25 -18.18 -38.14
CA LEU A 43 24.13 -19.26 -37.16
C LEU A 43 24.08 -18.75 -35.71
N PHE A 44 24.76 -17.65 -35.40
CA PHE A 44 24.75 -17.01 -34.07
C PHE A 44 23.65 -15.92 -33.92
N TYR A 45 22.80 -15.74 -34.94
CA TYR A 45 21.75 -14.73 -34.99
C TYR A 45 20.68 -14.90 -33.90
N ASP A 46 20.39 -16.14 -33.50
CA ASP A 46 19.38 -16.46 -32.49
C ASP A 46 19.89 -16.30 -31.04
N TYR A 47 21.17 -15.96 -30.82
CA TYR A 47 21.81 -15.86 -29.50
C TYR A 47 21.99 -14.42 -28.97
N GLY A 48 21.24 -13.44 -29.49
CA GLY A 48 21.06 -12.14 -28.81
C GLY A 48 22.21 -11.13 -28.92
N ILE A 49 23.22 -11.35 -29.78
CA ILE A 49 24.18 -10.27 -30.11
C ILE A 49 23.43 -9.21 -30.89
N LYS A 50 23.25 -8.02 -30.31
CA LYS A 50 22.57 -6.87 -30.95
C LYS A 50 23.16 -6.63 -32.34
N LYS A 51 22.37 -6.95 -33.37
CA LYS A 51 22.58 -6.73 -34.82
C LYS A 51 23.39 -5.46 -35.16
N ARG A 52 23.16 -4.40 -34.38
CA ARG A 52 23.80 -3.08 -34.49
C ARG A 52 25.32 -3.13 -34.32
N TYR A 53 25.87 -3.93 -33.40
CA TYR A 53 27.32 -3.96 -33.09
C TYR A 53 28.18 -4.70 -34.13
N LEU A 54 27.64 -5.73 -34.78
CA LEU A 54 28.37 -6.50 -35.80
C LEU A 54 28.37 -5.79 -37.16
N PHE A 55 27.25 -5.16 -37.52
CA PHE A 55 27.12 -4.43 -38.77
C PHE A 55 27.63 -2.98 -38.71
N SER A 56 27.82 -2.40 -37.52
CA SER A 56 28.41 -1.06 -37.35
C SER A 56 29.90 -1.00 -37.71
N ILE A 57 30.58 -2.15 -37.79
CA ILE A 57 32.00 -2.24 -38.16
C ILE A 57 32.18 -2.21 -39.70
N LEU A 58 31.09 -2.42 -40.46
CA LEU A 58 31.10 -2.38 -41.92
C LEU A 58 30.63 -1.01 -42.42
N PRO A 59 31.26 -0.43 -43.47
CA PRO A 59 30.70 0.75 -44.14
C PRO A 59 29.28 0.47 -44.64
N ALA A 60 28.41 1.49 -44.59
CA ALA A 60 26.97 1.40 -44.91
C ALA A 60 26.57 0.58 -46.15
N PRO A 61 27.25 0.63 -47.31
CA PRO A 61 26.86 -0.20 -48.46
C PRO A 61 27.11 -1.70 -48.22
N TYR A 62 28.14 -2.06 -47.45
CA TYR A 62 28.46 -3.46 -47.14
C TYR A 62 27.58 -4.01 -46.02
N SER A 63 27.20 -3.18 -45.05
CA SER A 63 26.26 -3.59 -43.99
C SER A 63 24.88 -3.91 -44.56
N LYS A 64 24.33 -3.07 -45.45
CA LYS A 64 23.07 -3.33 -46.17
C LYS A 64 23.11 -4.62 -47.00
N TRP A 65 24.23 -4.87 -47.67
CA TRP A 65 24.42 -6.07 -48.48
C TRP A 65 24.51 -7.34 -47.63
N ALA A 66 25.28 -7.30 -46.54
CA ALA A 66 25.41 -8.42 -45.61
C ALA A 66 24.09 -8.75 -44.91
N ASP A 67 23.36 -7.74 -44.42
CA ASP A 67 22.04 -7.87 -43.82
C ASP A 67 21.02 -8.48 -44.81
N LYS A 68 21.06 -8.09 -46.09
CA LYS A 68 20.25 -8.70 -47.15
C LYS A 68 20.59 -10.17 -47.40
N ILE A 69 21.87 -10.57 -47.33
CA ILE A 69 22.28 -11.97 -47.51
C ILE A 69 21.84 -12.82 -46.32
N VAL A 70 22.08 -12.36 -45.09
CA VAL A 70 21.66 -13.08 -43.87
C VAL A 70 20.15 -13.34 -43.92
N ARG A 71 19.33 -12.32 -44.23
CA ARG A 71 17.88 -12.50 -44.40
C ARG A 71 17.53 -13.54 -45.45
N LYS A 72 18.18 -13.52 -46.62
CA LYS A 72 17.90 -14.49 -47.68
C LYS A 72 18.26 -15.93 -47.30
N ILE A 73 19.32 -16.13 -46.51
CA ILE A 73 19.68 -17.44 -45.98
C ILE A 73 18.60 -17.92 -45.00
N GLN A 74 18.15 -17.03 -44.10
CA GLN A 74 17.09 -17.33 -43.13
C GLN A 74 15.74 -17.62 -43.80
N ASP A 75 15.45 -16.98 -44.93
CA ASP A 75 14.21 -17.17 -45.67
C ASP A 75 14.25 -18.38 -46.62
N ALA A 76 15.43 -18.98 -46.87
CA ALA A 76 15.58 -20.11 -47.78
C ALA A 76 14.65 -21.31 -47.48
N PRO A 77 14.43 -21.72 -46.21
CA PRO A 77 13.49 -22.79 -45.88
C PRO A 77 12.04 -22.49 -46.27
N TYR A 78 11.68 -21.23 -46.46
CA TYR A 78 10.32 -20.79 -46.78
C TYR A 78 10.06 -20.66 -48.29
N LEU A 79 11.08 -20.86 -49.13
CA LEU A 79 10.94 -20.80 -50.59
C LEU A 79 9.95 -21.83 -51.14
N ILE A 80 9.69 -22.93 -50.40
CA ILE A 80 8.66 -23.93 -50.72
C ILE A 80 7.28 -23.28 -50.91
N TYR A 81 7.00 -22.19 -50.20
CA TYR A 81 5.70 -21.49 -50.29
C TYR A 81 5.55 -20.64 -51.56
N SER A 82 6.62 -20.42 -52.33
CA SER A 82 6.61 -19.61 -53.56
C SER A 82 5.68 -20.15 -54.66
N PHE A 83 5.31 -21.43 -54.58
CA PHE A 83 4.43 -22.09 -55.53
C PHE A 83 2.94 -21.99 -55.16
N LYS A 84 2.59 -21.45 -53.98
CA LYS A 84 1.19 -21.24 -53.59
C LYS A 84 0.59 -20.01 -54.26
N LYS A 85 -0.65 -20.12 -54.72
CA LYS A 85 -1.41 -19.01 -55.32
C LYS A 85 -1.57 -17.85 -54.32
N PRO A 86 -1.56 -16.59 -54.78
CA PRO A 86 -1.81 -15.44 -53.92
C PRO A 86 -3.24 -15.45 -53.39
N ASP A 87 -3.39 -15.11 -52.11
CA ASP A 87 -4.68 -15.10 -51.39
C ASP A 87 -5.10 -13.69 -50.92
N LEU A 88 -4.28 -12.67 -51.18
CA LEU A 88 -4.56 -11.27 -50.83
C LEU A 88 -4.90 -10.43 -52.07
N PRO A 89 -5.69 -9.35 -51.92
CA PRO A 89 -5.97 -8.40 -53.00
C PRO A 89 -4.69 -7.87 -53.66
N VAL A 90 -4.63 -7.87 -54.99
CA VAL A 90 -3.47 -7.38 -55.74
C VAL A 90 -3.74 -5.98 -56.28
N TYR A 91 -2.95 -5.02 -55.82
CA TYR A 91 -2.95 -3.64 -56.28
C TYR A 91 -1.84 -3.40 -57.29
N ASP A 92 -2.20 -2.82 -58.42
CA ASP A 92 -1.29 -2.50 -59.52
C ASP A 92 -0.99 -1.01 -59.57
N LEU A 93 0.28 -0.64 -59.45
CA LEU A 93 0.74 0.73 -59.60
C LEU A 93 1.67 0.84 -60.82
N ILE A 94 1.31 1.68 -61.78
CA ILE A 94 2.07 1.94 -62.99
C ILE A 94 2.62 3.37 -62.91
N ILE A 95 3.94 3.49 -62.96
CA ILE A 95 4.67 4.75 -62.83
C ILE A 95 5.60 4.90 -64.04
N ASP A 96 5.54 6.06 -64.70
CA ASP A 96 6.43 6.39 -65.82
C ASP A 96 7.90 6.42 -65.36
N GLU A 97 8.83 6.06 -66.25
CA GLU A 97 10.26 6.00 -65.92
C GLU A 97 10.82 7.35 -65.43
N LYS A 98 10.33 8.46 -66.00
CA LYS A 98 10.75 9.81 -65.58
C LYS A 98 10.28 10.14 -64.17
N ASP A 99 9.02 9.84 -63.86
CA ASP A 99 8.45 10.07 -62.53
C ASP A 99 9.04 9.12 -61.49
N TRP A 100 9.34 7.88 -61.88
CA TRP A 100 10.04 6.91 -61.05
C TRP A 100 11.45 7.39 -60.67
N LYS A 101 12.19 7.98 -61.62
CA LYS A 101 13.49 8.60 -61.32
C LYS A 101 13.31 9.79 -60.38
N LYS A 102 12.36 10.68 -60.68
CA LYS A 102 12.07 11.90 -59.89
C LYS A 102 11.77 11.59 -58.42
N ILE A 103 10.93 10.61 -58.14
CA ILE A 103 10.56 10.27 -56.75
C ILE A 103 11.72 9.60 -56.01
N ASN A 104 12.53 8.76 -56.67
CA ASN A 104 13.69 8.15 -56.03
C ASN A 104 14.81 9.17 -55.73
N ASP A 105 14.99 10.15 -56.60
CA ASP A 105 15.96 11.25 -56.40
C ASP A 105 15.53 12.19 -55.26
N SER A 106 14.28 12.11 -54.77
CA SER A 106 13.77 12.92 -53.64
C SER A 106 14.06 12.34 -52.26
N LEU A 107 14.59 11.12 -52.19
CA LEU A 107 14.85 10.45 -50.92
C LEU A 107 16.07 11.02 -50.19
N PRO A 108 16.05 11.09 -48.84
CA PRO A 108 17.24 11.44 -48.08
C PRO A 108 18.39 10.46 -48.34
N THR A 109 19.62 10.97 -48.37
CA THR A 109 20.82 10.17 -48.60
C THR A 109 21.48 9.67 -47.32
N GLU A 110 21.22 10.35 -46.19
CA GLU A 110 21.83 10.06 -44.88
C GLU A 110 21.04 8.99 -44.10
N GLU A 111 21.76 8.15 -43.36
CA GLU A 111 21.17 7.14 -42.48
C GLU A 111 20.62 7.80 -41.20
N GLY A 112 19.39 7.46 -40.82
CA GLY A 112 18.70 8.09 -39.69
C GLY A 112 18.11 9.46 -39.96
N ALA A 113 18.20 9.98 -41.19
CA ALA A 113 17.53 11.22 -41.57
C ALA A 113 16.01 11.11 -41.40
N MET A 114 15.35 12.19 -41.01
CA MET A 114 13.89 12.27 -40.97
C MET A 114 13.35 12.74 -42.33
N PHE A 115 12.45 11.97 -42.93
CA PHE A 115 11.80 12.35 -44.18
C PHE A 115 10.48 13.08 -43.90
N VAL A 116 10.58 14.32 -43.45
CA VAL A 116 9.43 15.17 -43.07
C VAL A 116 8.52 15.51 -44.25
N GLU A 117 7.23 15.76 -43.99
CA GLU A 117 6.18 15.87 -45.02
C GLU A 117 6.45 16.93 -46.10
N GLU A 118 7.07 18.06 -45.75
CA GLU A 118 7.47 19.13 -46.68
C GLU A 118 8.41 18.65 -47.81
N ASN A 119 9.19 17.61 -47.55
CA ASN A 119 10.13 17.04 -48.51
C ASN A 119 9.51 15.91 -49.35
N GLN A 120 8.27 15.49 -49.05
CA GLN A 120 7.59 14.36 -49.68
C GLN A 120 6.86 14.82 -50.94
N LYS A 121 7.36 14.45 -52.12
CA LYS A 121 6.84 14.92 -53.42
C LYS A 121 5.86 13.92 -54.05
N TYR A 122 4.73 14.44 -54.53
CA TYR A 122 3.80 13.68 -55.37
C TYR A 122 4.28 13.58 -56.82
N ILE A 123 3.96 12.43 -57.42
CA ILE A 123 4.09 12.16 -58.85
C ILE A 123 2.79 11.53 -59.37
N ASN A 124 2.55 11.64 -60.67
CA ASN A 124 1.40 11.00 -61.31
C ASN A 124 1.67 9.51 -61.52
N ALA A 125 0.63 8.69 -61.35
CA ALA A 125 0.67 7.26 -61.61
C ALA A 125 -0.72 6.74 -62.02
N LYS A 126 -0.78 5.48 -62.44
CA LYS A 126 -2.05 4.75 -62.61
C LYS A 126 -2.15 3.63 -61.60
N PHE A 127 -3.24 3.60 -60.86
CA PHE A 127 -3.59 2.53 -59.93
C PHE A 127 -4.65 1.64 -60.54
N SER A 128 -4.55 0.32 -60.41
CA SER A 128 -5.59 -0.60 -60.90
C SER A 128 -5.90 -1.70 -59.88
N TYR A 129 -7.18 -1.99 -59.72
CA TYR A 129 -7.70 -3.05 -58.85
C TYR A 129 -9.09 -3.49 -59.34
N GLY A 130 -9.40 -4.78 -59.26
CA GLY A 130 -10.74 -5.31 -59.59
C GLY A 130 -11.22 -5.00 -61.01
N GLY A 131 -10.30 -4.88 -61.99
CA GLY A 131 -10.61 -4.51 -63.37
C GLY A 131 -10.88 -3.01 -63.60
N LYS A 132 -10.81 -2.18 -62.55
CA LYS A 132 -10.90 -0.72 -62.64
C LYS A 132 -9.51 -0.09 -62.63
N SER A 133 -9.37 1.05 -63.30
CA SER A 133 -8.13 1.83 -63.35
C SER A 133 -8.40 3.28 -62.98
N TYR A 134 -7.51 3.86 -62.19
CA TYR A 134 -7.61 5.18 -61.59
C TYR A 134 -6.34 5.96 -61.91
N ASN A 135 -6.49 7.21 -62.35
CA ASN A 135 -5.37 8.14 -62.34
C ASN A 135 -5.19 8.62 -60.90
N VAL A 136 -3.97 8.50 -60.39
CA VAL A 136 -3.65 8.78 -58.98
C VAL A 136 -2.40 9.63 -58.87
N GLU A 137 -2.28 10.34 -57.75
CA GLU A 137 -1.01 10.91 -57.32
C GLU A 137 -0.42 10.04 -56.22
N VAL A 138 0.87 9.73 -56.32
CA VAL A 138 1.56 8.90 -55.32
C VAL A 138 2.79 9.59 -54.78
N ARG A 139 3.10 9.32 -53.51
CA ARG A 139 4.35 9.72 -52.88
C ARG A 139 4.85 8.66 -51.91
N TYR A 140 6.14 8.71 -51.59
CA TYR A 140 6.66 8.01 -50.43
C TYR A 140 6.14 8.66 -49.13
N ARG A 141 5.96 7.86 -48.08
CA ARG A 141 5.50 8.34 -46.75
C ARG A 141 6.31 7.74 -45.61
N GLY A 142 6.15 8.33 -44.42
CA GLY A 142 6.78 7.89 -43.17
C GLY A 142 8.08 8.63 -42.88
N ASN A 143 8.28 9.04 -41.63
CA ASN A 143 9.40 9.90 -41.24
C ASN A 143 10.70 9.09 -41.09
N SER A 144 10.64 7.93 -40.42
CA SER A 144 11.80 7.09 -40.15
C SER A 144 12.30 6.36 -41.40
N ASP A 145 13.61 6.09 -41.44
CA ASP A 145 14.27 5.45 -42.58
C ASP A 145 13.73 4.06 -42.93
N PHE A 146 13.12 3.36 -41.97
CA PHE A 146 12.42 2.09 -42.18
C PHE A 146 11.40 2.14 -43.32
N HIS A 147 10.70 3.27 -43.50
CA HIS A 147 9.66 3.40 -44.51
C HIS A 147 10.18 3.63 -45.92
N TRP A 148 11.41 4.14 -46.09
CA TRP A 148 11.88 4.64 -47.38
C TRP A 148 13.32 4.24 -47.74
N ARG A 149 14.10 3.63 -46.86
CA ARG A 149 15.51 3.27 -47.11
C ARG A 149 15.72 1.97 -47.89
N TYR A 150 14.81 1.00 -47.73
CA TYR A 150 14.96 -0.35 -48.28
C TYR A 150 14.26 -0.52 -49.65
N ASP A 151 14.48 -1.64 -50.35
CA ASP A 151 13.88 -1.91 -51.68
C ASP A 151 12.36 -1.71 -51.70
N LYS A 152 11.71 -1.98 -50.57
CA LYS A 152 10.28 -1.78 -50.32
C LYS A 152 10.05 -0.45 -49.60
N LYS A 153 9.05 0.31 -50.05
CA LYS A 153 8.81 1.70 -49.66
C LYS A 153 7.36 1.89 -49.24
N SER A 154 7.08 2.67 -48.20
CA SER A 154 5.69 3.00 -47.85
C SER A 154 5.16 4.07 -48.80
N TRP A 155 3.91 3.92 -49.23
CA TRP A 155 3.27 4.80 -50.21
C TRP A 155 2.06 5.50 -49.61
N ARG A 156 1.83 6.74 -50.02
CA ARG A 156 0.52 7.39 -49.97
C ARG A 156 0.02 7.49 -51.41
N ILE A 157 -1.23 7.06 -51.63
CA ILE A 157 -1.90 7.09 -52.92
C ILE A 157 -3.14 7.97 -52.75
N ARG A 158 -3.21 9.05 -53.52
CA ARG A 158 -4.35 9.96 -53.60
C ARG A 158 -5.13 9.70 -54.88
N PHE A 159 -6.42 9.53 -54.73
CA PHE A 159 -7.37 9.40 -55.83
C PHE A 159 -7.97 10.78 -56.12
N SER A 160 -8.27 11.07 -57.39
CA SER A 160 -8.95 12.32 -57.73
C SER A 160 -10.36 12.34 -57.18
N ASP A 161 -10.89 13.52 -56.83
CA ASP A 161 -12.23 13.71 -56.27
C ASP A 161 -13.36 13.06 -57.09
N SER A 162 -13.19 12.96 -58.42
CA SER A 162 -14.15 12.32 -59.31
C SER A 162 -14.08 10.79 -59.38
N ALA A 163 -13.15 10.15 -58.64
CA ALA A 163 -12.84 8.72 -58.73
C ALA A 163 -12.40 8.12 -57.38
N ILE A 164 -13.27 8.21 -56.38
CA ILE A 164 -13.10 7.66 -55.03
C ILE A 164 -12.85 6.14 -55.09
N PHE A 165 -11.86 5.65 -54.34
CA PHE A 165 -11.52 4.23 -54.23
C PHE A 165 -12.04 3.68 -52.91
N GLU A 166 -12.95 2.69 -52.95
CA GLU A 166 -13.51 2.04 -51.74
C GLU A 166 -14.01 3.05 -50.69
N GLY A 167 -14.64 4.16 -51.12
CA GLY A 167 -15.16 5.16 -50.19
C GLY A 167 -14.10 6.11 -49.59
N THR A 168 -12.86 6.10 -50.07
CA THR A 168 -11.81 7.04 -49.63
C THR A 168 -11.12 7.76 -50.80
N SER A 169 -10.72 9.01 -50.53
CA SER A 169 -9.91 9.85 -51.42
C SER A 169 -8.41 9.56 -51.33
N ALA A 170 -7.96 8.86 -50.27
CA ALA A 170 -6.57 8.44 -50.14
C ALA A 170 -6.40 7.16 -49.32
N ILE A 171 -5.37 6.38 -49.68
CA ILE A 171 -4.90 5.23 -48.90
C ILE A 171 -3.40 5.34 -48.65
N ASN A 172 -2.97 4.76 -47.54
CA ASN A 172 -1.57 4.49 -47.29
C ASN A 172 -1.30 2.99 -47.43
N LEU A 173 -0.19 2.66 -48.07
CA LEU A 173 0.38 1.31 -48.09
C LEU A 173 1.66 1.33 -47.27
N ILE A 174 1.61 0.75 -46.07
CA ILE A 174 2.69 0.78 -45.09
C ILE A 174 3.52 -0.49 -45.20
N VAL A 175 4.84 -0.33 -45.23
CA VAL A 175 5.77 -1.48 -45.12
C VAL A 175 5.81 -1.98 -43.69
N GLY A 176 5.84 -3.29 -43.51
CA GLY A 176 5.90 -3.89 -42.18
C GLY A 176 5.38 -5.31 -42.22
N GLY A 177 5.35 -5.94 -41.05
CA GLY A 177 4.70 -7.22 -40.78
C GLY A 177 4.21 -7.27 -39.35
N ASP A 178 3.91 -6.11 -38.79
CA ASP A 178 3.34 -5.97 -37.47
C ASP A 178 1.86 -6.34 -37.52
N LEU A 179 1.45 -7.24 -36.65
CA LEU A 179 0.07 -7.71 -36.52
C LEU A 179 -0.65 -7.04 -35.36
N LEU A 180 0.06 -6.24 -34.55
CA LEU A 180 -0.49 -5.53 -33.40
C LEU A 180 -1.49 -4.45 -33.81
N GLU A 181 -1.17 -3.62 -34.82
CA GLU A 181 -2.09 -2.56 -35.29
C GLU A 181 -3.43 -3.11 -35.83
N PRO A 182 -3.46 -4.13 -36.72
CA PRO A 182 -4.74 -4.76 -37.11
C PRO A 182 -5.51 -5.35 -35.92
N PHE A 183 -4.80 -5.93 -34.94
CA PHE A 183 -5.41 -6.45 -33.73
C PHE A 183 -6.01 -5.33 -32.86
N ASN A 184 -5.30 -4.21 -32.71
CA ASN A 184 -5.77 -3.04 -31.99
C ASN A 184 -7.03 -2.47 -32.65
N ASN A 185 -7.08 -2.42 -33.99
CA ASN A 185 -8.28 -1.99 -34.71
C ASN A 185 -9.46 -2.92 -34.42
N TYR A 186 -9.26 -4.24 -34.51
CA TYR A 186 -10.29 -5.22 -34.18
C TYR A 186 -10.81 -5.08 -32.75
N ARG A 187 -9.90 -4.94 -31.77
CA ARG A 187 -10.29 -4.78 -30.36
C ARG A 187 -11.04 -3.47 -30.14
N ALA A 188 -10.61 -2.37 -30.77
CA ALA A 188 -11.29 -1.09 -30.71
C ALA A 188 -12.73 -1.18 -31.25
N GLU A 189 -12.94 -1.81 -32.40
CA GLU A 189 -14.29 -2.06 -32.95
C GLU A 189 -15.14 -2.94 -32.03
N LYS A 190 -14.55 -4.01 -31.49
CA LYS A 190 -15.21 -4.93 -30.56
C LYS A 190 -15.79 -4.22 -29.33
N ILE A 191 -15.10 -3.20 -28.84
CA ILE A 191 -15.55 -2.39 -27.68
C ILE A 191 -16.32 -1.11 -28.07
N GLY A 192 -16.63 -0.93 -29.36
CA GLY A 192 -17.53 0.12 -29.84
C GLY A 192 -16.88 1.37 -30.44
N LEU A 193 -15.55 1.40 -30.56
CA LEU A 193 -14.83 2.50 -31.20
C LEU A 193 -14.88 2.39 -32.73
N LYS A 194 -14.66 3.53 -33.38
CA LYS A 194 -14.50 3.60 -34.83
C LYS A 194 -13.01 3.59 -35.17
N VAL A 195 -12.66 2.85 -36.21
CA VAL A 195 -11.27 2.71 -36.68
C VAL A 195 -11.20 3.02 -38.17
N LEU A 196 -9.98 3.27 -38.67
CA LEU A 196 -9.76 3.36 -40.11
C LEU A 196 -9.82 1.98 -40.75
N ASP A 197 -10.54 1.86 -41.86
CA ASP A 197 -10.53 0.61 -42.63
C ASP A 197 -9.12 0.24 -43.02
N SER A 198 -8.76 -1.00 -42.71
CA SER A 198 -7.40 -1.51 -42.89
C SER A 198 -7.40 -2.97 -43.30
N ASP A 199 -6.46 -3.36 -44.16
CA ASP A 199 -6.31 -4.74 -44.63
C ASP A 199 -4.88 -5.00 -45.14
N PHE A 200 -4.51 -6.26 -45.36
CA PHE A 200 -3.27 -6.63 -46.03
C PHE A 200 -3.48 -6.82 -47.52
N VAL A 201 -2.61 -6.19 -48.32
CA VAL A 201 -2.69 -6.23 -49.80
C VAL A 201 -1.34 -6.56 -50.41
N LEU A 202 -1.34 -7.07 -51.65
CA LEU A 202 -0.15 -7.27 -52.45
C LEU A 202 0.05 -6.10 -53.41
N LEU A 203 1.21 -5.47 -53.41
CA LEU A 203 1.54 -4.41 -54.37
C LEU A 203 2.38 -4.96 -55.53
N ARG A 204 2.01 -4.59 -56.75
CA ARG A 204 2.81 -4.76 -57.96
C ARG A 204 3.10 -3.38 -58.55
N ILE A 205 4.37 -3.09 -58.82
CA ILE A 205 4.78 -1.83 -59.45
C ILE A 205 5.42 -2.12 -60.80
N ASN A 206 4.91 -1.52 -61.88
CA ASN A 206 5.39 -1.73 -63.24
C ASN A 206 5.54 -3.23 -63.61
N GLY A 207 4.54 -4.03 -63.23
CA GLY A 207 4.51 -5.48 -63.47
C GLY A 207 5.39 -6.33 -62.54
N LYS A 208 6.15 -5.73 -61.61
CA LYS A 208 7.02 -6.45 -60.66
C LYS A 208 6.38 -6.53 -59.27
N ALA A 209 6.41 -7.71 -58.65
CA ALA A 209 5.86 -7.89 -57.30
C ALA A 209 6.72 -7.18 -56.23
N TYR A 210 6.09 -6.40 -55.36
CA TYR A 210 6.68 -5.72 -54.21
C TYR A 210 6.23 -6.29 -52.86
N GLY A 211 5.33 -7.29 -52.87
CA GLY A 211 4.95 -8.07 -51.68
C GLY A 211 3.84 -7.42 -50.85
N VAL A 212 3.78 -7.77 -49.56
CA VAL A 212 2.64 -7.51 -48.66
C VAL A 212 2.68 -6.13 -48.01
N TYR A 213 1.63 -5.34 -48.13
CA TYR A 213 1.52 -4.03 -47.48
C TYR A 213 0.33 -4.01 -46.55
N TYR A 214 0.46 -3.28 -45.43
CA TYR A 214 -0.69 -2.92 -44.62
C TYR A 214 -1.35 -1.67 -45.24
N LYS A 215 -2.54 -1.86 -45.81
CA LYS A 215 -3.39 -0.80 -46.36
C LYS A 215 -4.17 -0.20 -45.22
N ILE A 216 -4.17 1.12 -45.13
CA ILE A 216 -5.04 1.87 -44.22
C ILE A 216 -5.59 3.09 -44.94
N ASN A 217 -6.88 3.37 -44.73
CA ASN A 217 -7.53 4.57 -45.25
C ASN A 217 -6.96 5.85 -44.59
N GLN A 218 -7.43 7.02 -44.99
CA GLN A 218 -7.01 8.30 -44.43
C GLN A 218 -8.16 9.05 -43.78
N TRP A 219 -7.82 9.87 -42.80
CA TRP A 219 -8.74 10.86 -42.22
C TRP A 219 -9.21 11.78 -43.33
N SER A 220 -10.46 11.65 -43.72
CA SER A 220 -11.09 12.45 -44.77
C SER A 220 -12.57 12.62 -44.50
N LYS A 221 -13.19 13.57 -45.19
CA LYS A 221 -14.64 13.76 -45.18
C LYS A 221 -15.37 12.47 -45.57
N GLU A 222 -14.89 11.79 -46.62
CA GLU A 222 -15.50 10.55 -47.12
C GLU A 222 -15.41 9.41 -46.10
N PHE A 223 -14.30 9.30 -45.37
CA PHE A 223 -14.16 8.32 -44.28
C PHE A 223 -15.20 8.53 -43.18
N LEU A 224 -15.42 9.78 -42.77
CA LEU A 224 -16.41 10.11 -41.75
C LEU A 224 -17.82 9.73 -42.24
N GLU A 225 -18.17 10.13 -43.45
CA GLU A 225 -19.49 9.88 -44.04
C GLU A 225 -19.77 8.38 -44.24
N THR A 226 -18.78 7.60 -44.73
CA THR A 226 -18.91 6.14 -44.85
C THR A 226 -19.05 5.45 -43.49
N ASN A 227 -18.54 6.06 -42.42
CA ASN A 227 -18.70 5.59 -41.04
C ASN A 227 -19.94 6.14 -40.31
N LYS A 228 -20.85 6.80 -41.04
CA LYS A 228 -22.08 7.43 -40.52
C LYS A 228 -21.79 8.55 -39.50
N LEU A 229 -20.72 9.29 -39.73
CA LEU A 229 -20.36 10.50 -39.01
C LEU A 229 -20.53 11.70 -39.93
N SER A 230 -20.80 12.88 -39.38
CA SER A 230 -20.82 14.11 -40.17
C SER A 230 -19.42 14.36 -40.74
N GLY A 231 -19.33 14.55 -42.05
CA GLY A 231 -18.12 14.99 -42.73
C GLY A 231 -17.94 16.51 -42.76
N ASP A 232 -18.99 17.26 -42.38
CA ASP A 232 -18.98 18.72 -42.24
C ASP A 232 -18.70 19.06 -40.77
N THR A 233 -17.48 18.76 -40.30
CA THR A 233 -17.02 19.06 -38.94
C THR A 233 -15.49 19.06 -38.85
N ASP A 234 -14.96 19.44 -37.70
CA ASP A 234 -13.53 19.40 -37.43
C ASP A 234 -13.05 18.00 -36.98
N PHE A 235 -11.96 17.53 -37.59
CA PHE A 235 -11.20 16.37 -37.15
C PHE A 235 -9.77 16.81 -36.84
N PHE A 236 -9.41 16.78 -35.56
CA PHE A 236 -8.13 17.29 -35.07
C PHE A 236 -7.09 16.16 -34.92
N THR A 237 -5.87 16.46 -35.34
CA THR A 237 -4.66 15.66 -35.07
C THR A 237 -3.54 16.56 -34.57
N GLU A 238 -2.40 15.98 -34.17
CA GLU A 238 -1.22 16.77 -33.85
C GLU A 238 -0.69 17.55 -35.06
N ARG A 239 -0.22 18.77 -34.81
CA ARG A 239 0.61 19.52 -35.75
C ARG A 239 2.05 19.09 -35.56
N TYR A 240 2.72 18.69 -36.64
CA TYR A 240 4.10 18.23 -36.57
C TYR A 240 5.06 19.40 -36.27
N ILE A 241 5.39 19.60 -34.99
CA ILE A 241 6.35 20.58 -34.48
C ILE A 241 7.27 19.84 -33.50
N ASN A 242 8.59 19.96 -33.67
CA ASN A 242 9.56 19.31 -32.78
C ASN A 242 9.43 19.83 -31.33
N GLU A 243 9.53 18.91 -30.36
CA GLU A 243 9.69 19.19 -28.91
C GLU A 243 8.53 19.98 -28.26
N LYS A 244 7.27 19.60 -28.50
CA LYS A 244 6.09 20.25 -27.88
C LYS A 244 5.01 19.28 -27.41
N TYR A 245 4.21 19.76 -26.46
CA TYR A 245 3.07 19.05 -25.88
C TYR A 245 1.75 19.60 -26.43
N ILE A 246 0.98 18.77 -27.13
CA ILE A 246 -0.22 19.19 -27.88
C ILE A 246 -1.32 19.77 -26.99
N PHE A 247 -1.41 19.34 -25.73
CA PHE A 247 -2.41 19.86 -24.80
C PHE A 247 -2.08 21.25 -24.26
N GLU A 248 -0.87 21.79 -24.43
CA GLU A 248 -0.49 23.11 -23.89
C GLU A 248 -1.19 24.28 -24.60
N ASP A 249 -1.32 24.20 -25.93
CA ASP A 249 -1.83 25.30 -26.75
C ASP A 249 -2.58 24.78 -27.99
N PRO A 250 -3.76 25.33 -28.33
CA PRO A 250 -4.49 25.00 -29.55
C PRO A 250 -3.67 25.11 -30.84
N TYR A 251 -2.63 25.95 -30.87
CA TYR A 251 -1.71 26.10 -31.99
C TYR A 251 -1.01 24.79 -32.38
N TYR A 252 -0.84 23.85 -31.44
CA TYR A 252 -0.20 22.55 -31.69
C TYR A 252 -1.15 21.51 -32.30
N TRP A 253 -2.38 21.88 -32.62
CA TRP A 253 -3.34 21.03 -33.31
C TRP A 253 -3.46 21.42 -34.79
N ASP A 254 -3.77 20.41 -35.61
CA ASP A 254 -4.05 20.56 -37.03
C ASP A 254 -5.41 19.94 -37.37
N LYS A 255 -6.04 20.40 -38.46
CA LYS A 255 -7.34 19.90 -38.93
C LYS A 255 -7.15 19.04 -40.17
N ARG A 256 -7.46 17.74 -40.06
CA ARG A 256 -7.49 16.81 -41.21
C ARG A 256 -8.78 16.95 -42.01
N VAL A 257 -9.86 17.28 -41.31
CA VAL A 257 -11.15 17.71 -41.87
C VAL A 257 -11.52 18.99 -41.13
N ALA A 258 -12.05 19.97 -41.84
CA ALA A 258 -12.46 21.25 -41.27
C ALA A 258 -13.95 21.46 -41.50
N ASP A 259 -14.64 21.99 -40.50
CA ASP A 259 -16.05 22.36 -40.61
C ASP A 259 -16.22 23.47 -41.67
N PRO A 260 -16.96 23.24 -42.77
CA PRO A 260 -17.15 24.24 -43.80
C PRO A 260 -18.04 25.42 -43.36
N GLY A 261 -18.78 25.28 -42.26
CA GLY A 261 -19.60 26.33 -41.66
C GLY A 261 -18.80 27.32 -40.81
N GLU A 262 -17.55 27.00 -40.49
CA GLU A 262 -16.69 27.77 -39.60
C GLU A 262 -15.45 28.31 -40.32
N ARG A 263 -14.74 29.23 -39.66
CA ARG A 263 -13.43 29.66 -40.19
C ARG A 263 -12.43 28.51 -40.09
N PRO A 264 -11.57 28.28 -41.11
CA PRO A 264 -10.56 27.23 -41.07
C PRO A 264 -9.57 27.36 -39.89
N ASP A 265 -9.32 28.59 -39.43
CA ASP A 265 -8.45 28.92 -38.29
C ASP A 265 -9.16 28.98 -36.93
N ASN A 266 -10.42 28.52 -36.83
CA ASN A 266 -11.15 28.42 -35.57
C ASN A 266 -10.80 27.13 -34.81
N TYR A 267 -10.17 27.24 -33.63
CA TYR A 267 -9.83 26.10 -32.75
C TYR A 267 -10.52 26.17 -31.38
N VAL A 268 -11.68 26.83 -31.29
CA VAL A 268 -12.37 27.10 -30.01
C VAL A 268 -12.67 25.83 -29.19
N ALA A 269 -13.04 24.72 -29.85
CA ALA A 269 -13.30 23.46 -29.17
C ALA A 269 -12.04 22.92 -28.47
N ILE A 270 -10.89 22.96 -29.17
CA ILE A 270 -9.60 22.58 -28.60
C ILE A 270 -9.19 23.54 -27.48
N ALA A 271 -9.39 24.85 -27.65
CA ALA A 271 -9.10 25.85 -26.61
C ALA A 271 -9.88 25.59 -25.32
N ARG A 272 -11.14 25.14 -25.41
CA ARG A 272 -11.93 24.78 -24.22
C ARG A 272 -11.43 23.48 -23.59
N LEU A 273 -11.05 22.47 -24.38
CA LEU A 273 -10.46 21.24 -23.87
C LEU A 273 -9.13 21.50 -23.14
N THR A 274 -8.22 22.28 -23.74
CA THR A 274 -6.93 22.60 -23.13
C THR A 274 -7.07 23.47 -21.88
N TYR A 275 -8.06 24.38 -21.83
CA TYR A 275 -8.41 25.10 -20.60
C TYR A 275 -8.78 24.14 -19.47
N LEU A 276 -9.68 23.18 -19.71
CA LEU A 276 -10.09 22.24 -18.67
C LEU A 276 -8.92 21.38 -18.19
N VAL A 277 -8.08 20.89 -19.10
CA VAL A 277 -6.94 20.05 -18.76
C VAL A 277 -5.87 20.80 -17.96
N ASN A 278 -5.58 22.06 -18.30
CA ASN A 278 -4.42 22.78 -17.76
C ASN A 278 -4.74 23.86 -16.71
N GLN A 279 -5.93 24.46 -16.75
CA GLN A 279 -6.25 25.66 -15.96
C GLN A 279 -7.39 25.45 -14.96
N ALA A 280 -8.38 24.60 -15.29
CA ALA A 280 -9.47 24.30 -14.36
C ALA A 280 -8.94 23.52 -13.15
N ASP A 281 -9.40 23.90 -11.95
CA ASP A 281 -9.20 23.09 -10.75
C ASP A 281 -9.90 21.73 -10.87
N GLN A 282 -9.70 20.84 -9.91
CA GLN A 282 -10.20 19.48 -10.01
C GLN A 282 -11.73 19.39 -9.98
N GLU A 283 -12.40 20.28 -9.24
CA GLU A 283 -13.85 20.34 -9.16
C GLU A 283 -14.44 20.83 -10.49
N GLU A 284 -13.93 21.95 -11.03
CA GLU A 284 -14.37 22.46 -12.33
C GLU A 284 -14.11 21.43 -13.45
N PHE A 285 -12.94 20.78 -13.46
CA PHE A 285 -12.64 19.74 -14.45
C PHE A 285 -13.61 18.57 -14.35
N HIS A 286 -13.80 18.03 -13.15
CA HIS A 286 -14.67 16.88 -12.90
C HIS A 286 -16.09 17.14 -13.42
N ASP A 287 -16.64 18.31 -13.10
CA ASP A 287 -18.02 18.66 -13.43
C ASP A 287 -18.23 18.99 -14.92
N ASN A 288 -17.16 19.39 -15.63
CA ASN A 288 -17.28 19.93 -16.99
C ASN A 288 -16.62 19.10 -18.09
N ILE A 289 -15.70 18.19 -17.80
CA ILE A 289 -14.94 17.50 -18.86
C ILE A 289 -15.86 16.73 -19.81
N PHE A 290 -16.86 16.02 -19.29
CA PHE A 290 -17.80 15.25 -20.11
C PHE A 290 -18.94 16.08 -20.72
N ASN A 291 -18.93 17.41 -20.53
CA ASN A 291 -19.75 18.33 -21.32
C ASN A 291 -19.15 18.58 -22.71
N ILE A 292 -17.82 18.49 -22.86
CA ILE A 292 -17.11 18.66 -24.13
C ILE A 292 -16.45 17.36 -24.66
N VAL A 293 -16.34 16.33 -23.83
CA VAL A 293 -15.88 14.99 -24.24
C VAL A 293 -17.05 14.01 -24.19
N ASP A 294 -17.20 13.19 -25.22
CA ASP A 294 -18.13 12.06 -25.18
C ASP A 294 -17.59 11.00 -24.22
N LYS A 295 -18.23 10.90 -23.04
CA LYS A 295 -17.78 10.01 -21.95
C LYS A 295 -17.63 8.57 -22.42
N LYS A 296 -18.59 8.05 -23.17
CA LYS A 296 -18.57 6.67 -23.64
C LYS A 296 -17.37 6.43 -24.56
N SER A 297 -17.19 7.27 -25.59
CA SER A 297 -16.07 7.17 -26.52
C SER A 297 -14.72 7.30 -25.82
N PHE A 298 -14.58 8.20 -24.85
CA PHE A 298 -13.36 8.35 -24.06
C PHE A 298 -13.07 7.12 -23.21
N MET A 299 -14.04 6.60 -22.46
CA MET A 299 -13.84 5.43 -21.58
C MET A 299 -13.50 4.17 -22.38
N GLU A 300 -14.12 3.98 -23.56
CA GLU A 300 -13.81 2.87 -24.46
C GLU A 300 -12.41 3.02 -25.07
N TRP A 301 -12.05 4.24 -25.50
CA TRP A 301 -10.70 4.54 -25.99
C TRP A 301 -9.64 4.28 -24.92
N TYR A 302 -9.87 4.75 -23.69
CA TYR A 302 -8.89 4.53 -22.63
C TYR A 302 -8.83 3.07 -22.18
N LEU A 303 -9.96 2.35 -22.14
CA LEU A 303 -9.97 0.90 -21.92
C LEU A 303 -9.11 0.17 -22.96
N HIS A 304 -9.22 0.54 -24.24
CA HIS A 304 -8.39 -0.03 -25.31
C HIS A 304 -6.89 0.20 -25.05
N THR A 305 -6.51 1.45 -24.75
CA THR A 305 -5.12 1.80 -24.43
C THR A 305 -4.61 1.03 -23.20
N LEU A 306 -5.43 0.91 -22.15
CA LEU A 306 -5.10 0.15 -20.94
C LEU A 306 -4.90 -1.35 -21.25
N LEU A 307 -5.78 -1.98 -22.03
CA LEU A 307 -5.71 -3.40 -22.38
C LEU A 307 -4.47 -3.78 -23.21
N ILE A 308 -3.90 -2.83 -23.96
CA ILE A 308 -2.67 -3.06 -24.73
C ILE A 308 -1.41 -2.56 -24.01
N GLY A 309 -1.56 -1.85 -22.88
CA GLY A 309 -0.45 -1.18 -22.22
C GLY A 309 0.15 -0.07 -23.09
N GLY A 310 -0.72 0.65 -23.81
CA GLY A 310 -0.34 1.73 -24.71
C GLY A 310 0.03 3.00 -23.96
N ASN A 311 0.98 3.72 -24.52
CA ASN A 311 1.46 5.00 -24.00
C ASN A 311 1.87 5.97 -25.12
N HIS A 312 1.46 5.70 -26.36
CA HIS A 312 1.94 6.40 -27.55
C HIS A 312 0.97 7.54 -27.96
N GLU A 313 -0.26 7.51 -27.45
CA GLU A 313 -1.24 8.59 -27.44
C GLU A 313 -0.96 9.57 -26.27
N ASP A 314 0.25 10.12 -26.29
CA ASP A 314 0.85 10.83 -25.17
C ASP A 314 0.64 12.34 -25.22
N TRP A 315 1.39 13.07 -24.38
CA TRP A 315 1.39 14.52 -24.37
C TRP A 315 1.81 15.16 -25.71
N ARG A 316 2.45 14.42 -26.64
CA ARG A 316 3.09 14.97 -27.84
C ARG A 316 2.38 14.58 -29.14
N HIS A 317 1.81 13.39 -29.26
CA HIS A 317 1.29 12.91 -30.55
C HIS A 317 0.27 11.76 -30.46
N ASN A 318 -0.29 11.38 -31.63
CA ASN A 318 -1.26 10.30 -31.84
C ASN A 318 -2.63 10.48 -31.18
N MET A 319 -2.98 11.72 -30.84
CA MET A 319 -4.34 12.08 -30.49
C MET A 319 -5.15 12.37 -31.75
N ASN A 320 -6.24 11.63 -31.96
CA ASN A 320 -7.13 11.78 -33.10
C ASN A 320 -8.55 12.08 -32.58
N LEU A 321 -8.96 13.34 -32.68
CA LEU A 321 -10.19 13.85 -32.06
C LEU A 321 -11.19 14.30 -33.12
N TYR A 322 -12.29 13.56 -33.23
CA TYR A 322 -13.45 13.98 -34.01
C TYR A 322 -14.33 14.88 -33.15
N TYR A 323 -14.57 16.12 -33.57
CA TYR A 323 -15.54 16.97 -32.91
C TYR A 323 -16.92 16.73 -33.52
N ASP A 324 -17.86 16.21 -32.74
CA ASP A 324 -19.23 16.00 -33.20
C ASP A 324 -20.02 17.29 -33.00
N ASN A 325 -20.13 18.11 -34.06
CA ASN A 325 -20.83 19.38 -34.00
C ASN A 325 -22.36 19.25 -33.84
N THR A 326 -22.91 18.03 -33.84
CA THR A 326 -24.35 17.80 -33.55
C THR A 326 -24.65 17.76 -32.06
N ASN A 327 -23.66 17.48 -31.22
CA ASN A 327 -23.79 17.42 -29.77
C ASN A 327 -22.70 18.21 -29.00
N GLY A 328 -21.73 18.79 -29.71
CA GLY A 328 -20.66 19.61 -29.16
C GLY A 328 -19.57 18.84 -28.43
N LYS A 329 -19.34 17.56 -28.77
CA LYS A 329 -18.42 16.69 -28.02
C LYS A 329 -17.32 16.06 -28.86
N PHE A 330 -16.13 15.92 -28.27
CA PHE A 330 -15.03 15.14 -28.82
C PHE A 330 -15.26 13.63 -28.69
N LYS A 331 -15.00 12.91 -29.78
CA LYS A 331 -14.90 11.45 -29.84
C LYS A 331 -13.50 11.05 -30.24
N PHE A 332 -13.05 9.92 -29.71
CA PHE A 332 -11.68 9.46 -29.79
C PHE A 332 -11.55 8.34 -30.83
N PHE A 333 -10.45 8.38 -31.58
CA PHE A 333 -10.06 7.37 -32.56
C PHE A 333 -8.67 6.83 -32.22
N THR A 334 -8.47 5.53 -32.40
CA THR A 334 -7.18 4.87 -32.21
C THR A 334 -6.30 5.03 -33.44
N TRP A 335 -4.99 5.17 -33.25
CA TRP A 335 -4.01 5.23 -34.33
C TRP A 335 -2.61 4.90 -33.81
N GLN A 336 -1.95 3.92 -34.41
CA GLN A 336 -0.55 3.56 -34.09
C GLN A 336 -0.33 3.32 -32.59
N SER A 337 -1.19 2.50 -32.01
CA SER A 337 -1.10 2.15 -30.58
C SER A 337 0.04 1.15 -30.38
N GLU A 338 1.09 1.58 -29.67
CA GLU A 338 2.14 0.68 -29.21
C GLU A 338 1.67 -0.12 -27.98
N GLY A 339 2.35 -1.22 -27.67
CA GLY A 339 1.99 -2.08 -26.54
C GLY A 339 3.18 -2.40 -25.65
N ASN A 340 3.01 -2.19 -24.34
CA ASN A 340 3.99 -2.54 -23.32
C ASN A 340 3.47 -3.68 -22.45
N ASP A 341 4.39 -4.54 -21.99
CA ASP A 341 4.06 -5.60 -21.03
C ASP A 341 3.86 -4.99 -19.63
N LEU A 342 2.60 -4.93 -19.21
CA LEU A 342 2.19 -4.30 -17.95
C LEU A 342 2.76 -5.04 -16.73
N ALA A 343 2.95 -6.36 -16.84
CA ALA A 343 3.57 -7.15 -15.78
C ALA A 343 5.01 -6.71 -15.49
N SER A 344 5.76 -6.32 -16.52
CA SER A 344 7.11 -5.77 -16.39
C SER A 344 7.13 -4.35 -15.80
N ILE A 345 6.05 -3.59 -15.95
CA ILE A 345 5.92 -2.22 -15.42
C ILE A 345 5.40 -2.24 -13.97
N GLY A 346 4.50 -3.16 -13.64
CA GLY A 346 3.91 -3.29 -12.31
C GLY A 346 2.65 -2.45 -12.07
N SER A 347 2.11 -1.79 -13.09
CA SER A 347 0.86 -1.03 -13.00
C SER A 347 0.12 -1.00 -14.35
N PRO A 348 -1.23 -1.11 -14.35
CA PRO A 348 -2.03 -0.94 -15.57
C PRO A 348 -2.28 0.53 -15.92
N TYR A 349 -2.13 1.46 -14.96
CA TYR A 349 -2.38 2.88 -15.18
C TYR A 349 -1.05 3.56 -15.48
N LEU A 350 -0.74 3.74 -16.76
CA LEU A 350 0.49 4.41 -17.19
C LEU A 350 0.32 5.94 -17.17
N PHE A 351 1.35 6.66 -16.74
CA PHE A 351 1.37 8.12 -16.74
C PHE A 351 1.97 8.66 -18.06
N PHE A 352 1.12 8.95 -19.04
CA PHE A 352 1.56 9.42 -20.38
C PHE A 352 0.69 10.51 -21.03
N ASN A 353 -0.49 10.81 -20.48
CA ASN A 353 -1.47 11.71 -21.10
C ASN A 353 -2.14 12.59 -20.05
N PRO A 354 -2.22 13.92 -20.25
CA PRO A 354 -2.70 14.85 -19.22
C PRO A 354 -4.21 14.78 -19.04
N LEU A 355 -4.98 14.46 -20.09
CA LEU A 355 -6.42 14.26 -19.97
C LEU A 355 -6.73 13.01 -19.15
N ILE A 356 -6.06 11.88 -19.46
CA ILE A 356 -6.19 10.64 -18.68
C ILE A 356 -5.80 10.90 -17.22
N THR A 357 -4.75 11.70 -17.00
CA THR A 357 -4.28 12.03 -15.66
C THR A 357 -5.35 12.70 -14.82
N ARG A 358 -5.95 13.79 -15.32
CA ARG A 358 -7.01 14.52 -14.62
C ARG A 358 -8.26 13.66 -14.40
N VAL A 359 -8.55 12.74 -15.33
CA VAL A 359 -9.66 11.78 -15.18
C VAL A 359 -9.36 10.78 -14.05
N LEU A 360 -8.17 10.18 -14.00
CA LEU A 360 -7.81 9.20 -12.97
C LEU A 360 -7.66 9.80 -11.56
N GLU A 361 -7.37 11.09 -11.46
CA GLU A 361 -7.39 11.82 -10.18
C GLU A 361 -8.82 11.99 -9.62
N SER A 362 -9.86 11.71 -10.42
CA SER A 362 -11.26 11.69 -9.98
C SER A 362 -11.69 10.27 -9.60
N PRO A 363 -12.00 9.98 -8.32
CA PRO A 363 -12.30 8.62 -7.85
C PRO A 363 -13.42 7.93 -8.65
N ASP A 364 -14.56 8.59 -8.85
CA ASP A 364 -15.71 7.99 -9.57
C ASP A 364 -15.37 7.60 -11.02
N PHE A 365 -14.49 8.36 -11.69
CA PHE A 365 -14.05 8.02 -13.04
C PHE A 365 -13.04 6.88 -13.04
N ALA A 366 -12.14 6.81 -12.05
CA ALA A 366 -11.25 5.68 -11.86
C ALA A 366 -12.04 4.39 -11.58
N THR A 367 -13.07 4.45 -10.73
CA THR A 367 -14.00 3.35 -10.45
C THR A 367 -14.67 2.86 -11.74
N GLU A 368 -15.16 3.76 -12.59
CA GLU A 368 -15.79 3.36 -13.86
C GLU A 368 -14.81 2.66 -14.81
N ILE A 369 -13.57 3.16 -14.92
CA ILE A 369 -12.53 2.51 -15.72
C ILE A 369 -12.19 1.12 -15.18
N ASN A 370 -12.11 0.98 -13.86
CA ASN A 370 -11.84 -0.31 -13.22
C ASN A 370 -12.95 -1.31 -13.44
N GLN A 371 -14.22 -0.88 -13.37
CA GLN A 371 -15.36 -1.71 -13.70
C GLN A 371 -15.30 -2.19 -15.14
N ARG A 372 -15.05 -1.29 -16.10
CA ARG A 372 -14.94 -1.66 -17.52
C ARG A 372 -13.77 -2.60 -17.81
N ALA A 373 -12.62 -2.35 -17.19
CA ALA A 373 -11.47 -3.23 -17.28
C ALA A 373 -11.79 -4.62 -16.71
N TRP A 374 -12.43 -4.68 -15.55
CA TRP A 374 -12.87 -5.92 -14.92
C TRP A 374 -13.90 -6.68 -15.76
N ASP A 375 -14.91 -6.01 -16.31
CA ASP A 375 -15.91 -6.62 -17.18
C ASP A 375 -15.24 -7.29 -18.39
N TYR A 376 -14.19 -6.67 -18.94
CA TYR A 376 -13.42 -7.25 -20.03
C TYR A 376 -12.57 -8.45 -19.60
N VAL A 377 -11.77 -8.30 -18.52
CA VAL A 377 -10.76 -9.32 -18.14
C VAL A 377 -11.31 -10.44 -17.25
N SER A 378 -12.48 -10.25 -16.66
CA SER A 378 -13.17 -11.29 -15.90
C SER A 378 -13.76 -12.35 -16.84
N ASP A 379 -14.25 -11.95 -18.01
CA ASP A 379 -14.75 -12.84 -19.05
C ASP A 379 -13.61 -13.49 -19.85
N LYS A 380 -13.43 -14.79 -19.65
CA LYS A 380 -12.42 -15.60 -20.36
C LYS A 380 -12.67 -15.69 -21.87
N ASP A 381 -13.91 -15.49 -22.32
CA ASP A 381 -14.23 -15.56 -23.74
C ASP A 381 -13.65 -14.36 -24.49
N ASN A 382 -13.45 -13.22 -23.83
CA ASN A 382 -12.73 -12.08 -24.42
C ASN A 382 -11.28 -12.43 -24.75
N LEU A 383 -10.53 -13.05 -23.83
CA LEU A 383 -9.15 -13.48 -24.10
C LEU A 383 -9.10 -14.52 -25.22
N LYS A 384 -10.03 -15.48 -25.19
CA LYS A 384 -10.10 -16.53 -26.22
C LYS A 384 -10.36 -15.95 -27.60
N ASP A 385 -11.27 -14.98 -27.70
CA ASP A 385 -11.63 -14.28 -28.93
C ASP A 385 -10.45 -13.44 -29.44
N ASP A 386 -9.79 -12.67 -28.56
CA ASP A 386 -8.60 -11.88 -28.90
C ASP A 386 -7.46 -12.76 -29.44
N LEU A 387 -7.17 -13.88 -28.76
CA LEU A 387 -6.15 -14.84 -29.20
C LEU A 387 -6.55 -15.54 -30.50
N LYS A 388 -7.83 -15.85 -30.68
CA LYS A 388 -8.33 -16.45 -31.92
C LYS A 388 -8.15 -15.49 -33.09
N PHE A 389 -8.47 -14.20 -32.92
CA PHE A 389 -8.31 -13.21 -33.98
C PHE A 389 -6.85 -13.10 -34.42
N ILE A 390 -5.89 -12.95 -33.50
CA ILE A 390 -4.47 -12.82 -33.86
C ILE A 390 -3.93 -14.10 -34.51
N ASP A 391 -4.37 -15.27 -34.05
CA ASP A 391 -3.99 -16.57 -34.63
C ASP A 391 -4.55 -16.72 -36.05
N ASP A 392 -5.82 -16.36 -36.28
CA ASP A 392 -6.47 -16.40 -37.59
C ASP A 392 -5.85 -15.38 -38.56
N LEU A 393 -5.61 -14.16 -38.09
CA LEU A 393 -4.94 -13.11 -38.86
C LEU A 393 -3.56 -13.59 -39.32
N TYR A 394 -2.72 -14.06 -38.41
CA TYR A 394 -1.41 -14.63 -38.75
C TYR A 394 -1.54 -15.76 -39.77
N ASN A 395 -2.48 -16.68 -39.58
CA ASN A 395 -2.69 -17.80 -40.50
C ASN A 395 -3.10 -17.35 -41.91
N SER A 396 -3.91 -16.29 -42.02
CA SER A 396 -4.37 -15.75 -43.30
C SER A 396 -3.25 -15.05 -44.09
N VAL A 397 -2.32 -14.36 -43.42
CA VAL A 397 -1.31 -13.53 -44.12
C VAL A 397 0.08 -14.18 -44.20
N ARG A 398 0.41 -15.14 -43.33
CA ARG A 398 1.78 -15.67 -43.20
C ARG A 398 2.39 -16.20 -44.49
N ILE A 399 1.59 -16.83 -45.36
CA ILE A 399 2.09 -17.40 -46.61
C ILE A 399 2.57 -16.29 -47.55
N GLU A 400 1.83 -15.18 -47.65
CA GLU A 400 2.22 -14.05 -48.49
C GLU A 400 3.45 -13.33 -47.91
N PHE A 401 3.58 -13.22 -46.58
CA PHE A 401 4.81 -12.75 -45.95
C PHE A 401 6.01 -13.67 -46.22
N PHE A 402 5.80 -14.99 -46.24
CA PHE A 402 6.83 -15.98 -46.56
C PHE A 402 7.33 -15.85 -48.01
N LYS A 403 6.43 -15.50 -48.94
CA LYS A 403 6.71 -15.27 -50.36
C LYS A 403 7.36 -13.91 -50.64
N ASP A 404 7.19 -12.94 -49.75
CA ASP A 404 7.71 -11.60 -49.92
C ASP A 404 9.24 -11.57 -49.84
N SER A 405 9.90 -11.42 -50.99
CA SER A 405 11.38 -11.33 -51.07
C SER A 405 11.92 -9.89 -50.95
N LYS A 406 11.05 -8.90 -50.79
CA LYS A 406 11.36 -7.47 -50.76
C LYS A 406 11.28 -6.86 -49.35
N LYS A 407 10.65 -7.56 -48.40
CA LYS A 407 10.64 -7.17 -46.97
C LYS A 407 12.05 -7.01 -46.38
N ASN A 408 12.14 -6.14 -45.38
CA ASN A 408 13.39 -5.78 -44.70
C ASN A 408 13.63 -6.56 -43.38
N PHE A 409 12.77 -7.52 -43.06
CA PHE A 409 12.90 -8.49 -41.96
C PHE A 409 12.82 -9.93 -42.50
N SER A 410 13.32 -10.92 -41.76
CA SER A 410 13.20 -12.33 -42.15
C SER A 410 11.87 -12.94 -41.70
N ASN A 411 11.50 -14.09 -42.27
CA ASN A 411 10.32 -14.84 -41.86
C ASN A 411 10.40 -15.28 -40.39
N SER A 412 11.60 -15.59 -39.88
CA SER A 412 11.79 -15.88 -38.46
C SER A 412 11.46 -14.66 -37.58
N THR A 413 11.86 -13.45 -37.99
CA THR A 413 11.49 -12.21 -37.28
C THR A 413 9.97 -11.97 -37.30
N PHE A 414 9.30 -12.22 -38.44
CA PHE A 414 7.84 -12.13 -38.53
C PHE A 414 7.13 -13.10 -37.58
N ILE A 415 7.56 -14.37 -37.57
CA ILE A 415 7.02 -15.39 -36.66
C ILE A 415 7.26 -15.01 -35.20
N LYS A 416 8.44 -14.44 -34.89
CA LYS A 416 8.76 -13.97 -33.54
C LYS A 416 7.83 -12.83 -33.12
N GLY A 417 7.63 -11.82 -33.98
CA GLY A 417 6.73 -10.69 -33.70
C GLY A 417 5.29 -11.13 -33.45
N TYR A 418 4.78 -12.11 -34.20
CA TYR A 418 3.48 -12.73 -33.92
C TYR A 418 3.43 -13.37 -32.53
N LYS A 419 4.45 -14.17 -32.15
CA LYS A 419 4.49 -14.80 -30.83
C LYS A 419 4.58 -13.78 -29.70
N GLU A 420 5.36 -12.72 -29.89
CA GLU A 420 5.49 -11.61 -28.94
C GLU A 420 4.15 -10.87 -28.78
N THR A 421 3.47 -10.54 -29.88
CA THR A 421 2.14 -9.91 -29.86
C THR A 421 1.12 -10.78 -29.14
N ARG A 422 1.06 -12.08 -29.48
CA ARG A 422 0.16 -13.03 -28.83
C ARG A 422 0.45 -13.15 -27.32
N SER A 423 1.73 -13.19 -26.93
CA SER A 423 2.14 -13.23 -25.53
C SER A 423 1.82 -11.95 -24.78
N LEU A 424 1.95 -10.79 -25.42
CA LEU A 424 1.62 -9.49 -24.86
C LEU A 424 0.13 -9.39 -24.51
N ILE A 425 -0.74 -9.81 -25.44
CA ILE A 425 -2.20 -9.87 -25.25
C ILE A 425 -2.55 -10.70 -24.00
N GLU A 426 -1.97 -11.89 -23.91
CA GLU A 426 -2.20 -12.81 -22.80
C GLU A 426 -1.63 -12.29 -21.47
N SER A 427 -0.42 -11.71 -21.50
CA SER A 427 0.23 -11.13 -20.32
C SER A 427 -0.58 -9.98 -19.74
N ASN A 428 -0.95 -8.99 -20.57
CA ASN A 428 -1.67 -7.81 -20.12
C ASN A 428 -3.07 -8.14 -19.60
N PHE A 429 -3.80 -9.02 -20.29
CA PHE A 429 -5.12 -9.48 -19.84
C PHE A 429 -5.05 -10.10 -18.44
N ASN A 430 -4.11 -11.03 -18.23
CA ASN A 430 -3.94 -11.70 -16.94
C ASN A 430 -3.42 -10.75 -15.87
N PHE A 431 -2.49 -9.86 -16.21
CA PHE A 431 -1.94 -8.88 -15.28
C PHE A 431 -3.04 -7.96 -14.74
N ILE A 432 -3.86 -7.35 -15.61
CA ILE A 432 -4.97 -6.48 -15.21
C ILE A 432 -5.95 -7.26 -14.32
N LYS A 433 -6.28 -8.50 -14.70
CA LYS A 433 -7.18 -9.36 -13.91
C LYS A 433 -6.66 -9.64 -12.50
N GLU A 434 -5.38 -9.96 -12.37
CA GLU A 434 -4.79 -10.24 -11.06
C GLU A 434 -4.52 -8.97 -10.27
N TYR A 435 -4.26 -7.84 -10.93
CA TYR A 435 -4.11 -6.54 -10.29
C TYR A 435 -5.42 -6.09 -9.64
N LEU A 436 -6.55 -6.15 -10.36
CA LEU A 436 -7.87 -5.75 -9.86
C LEU A 436 -8.45 -6.70 -8.78
N LYS A 437 -7.88 -7.89 -8.62
CA LYS A 437 -8.24 -8.80 -7.51
C LYS A 437 -7.57 -8.44 -6.18
N LYS A 438 -6.53 -7.61 -6.19
CA LYS A 438 -5.76 -7.29 -4.98
C LYS A 438 -6.36 -6.09 -4.27
N SER A 439 -6.67 -6.28 -2.99
CA SER A 439 -7.20 -5.25 -2.10
C SER A 439 -6.53 -5.38 -0.74
N GLU A 440 -6.20 -4.24 -0.14
CA GLU A 440 -5.56 -4.14 1.17
C GLU A 440 -6.20 -3.00 1.96
N ALA A 441 -6.57 -3.29 3.21
CA ALA A 441 -7.06 -2.30 4.16
C ALA A 441 -6.51 -2.59 5.56
N PHE A 442 -6.44 -1.54 6.38
CA PHE A 442 -6.16 -1.65 7.81
C PHE A 442 -7.18 -0.84 8.60
N THR A 443 -7.56 -1.33 9.77
CA THR A 443 -8.56 -0.68 10.62
C THR A 443 -7.96 -0.34 11.98
N LYS A 444 -8.14 0.91 12.41
CA LYS A 444 -7.79 1.36 13.76
C LYS A 444 -9.08 1.75 14.49
N VAL A 445 -9.38 1.04 15.56
CA VAL A 445 -10.56 1.28 16.41
C VAL A 445 -10.12 2.05 17.64
N ILE A 446 -10.72 3.21 17.87
CA ILE A 446 -10.46 4.06 19.04
C ILE A 446 -11.73 4.09 19.87
N TYR A 447 -11.63 3.85 21.17
CA TYR A 447 -12.78 3.80 22.07
C TYR A 447 -12.41 4.27 23.47
N ASN A 448 -13.43 4.53 24.30
CA ASN A 448 -13.22 4.97 25.67
C ASN A 448 -14.15 4.22 26.64
N LYS A 449 -13.64 3.15 27.26
CA LYS A 449 -14.43 2.23 28.09
C LYS A 449 -15.12 2.88 29.31
N ASN A 450 -14.59 4.01 29.79
CA ASN A 450 -15.08 4.70 30.98
C ASN A 450 -16.14 5.77 30.66
N SER A 451 -16.56 5.86 29.40
CA SER A 451 -17.47 6.90 28.91
C SER A 451 -18.94 6.53 29.08
N PHE A 452 -19.38 6.22 30.30
CA PHE A 452 -20.80 5.95 30.61
C PHE A 452 -21.74 7.14 30.32
N LEU A 453 -21.17 8.31 30.03
CA LEU A 453 -21.89 9.57 29.78
C LEU A 453 -21.73 10.10 28.36
N ASN A 454 -20.89 9.48 27.51
CA ASN A 454 -20.66 10.00 26.17
C ASN A 454 -21.64 9.39 25.16
N TYR A 455 -22.03 10.21 24.20
CA TYR A 455 -22.85 9.80 23.07
C TYR A 455 -22.03 8.97 22.06
N GLU A 456 -20.77 9.31 21.87
CA GLU A 456 -19.82 8.56 21.05
C GLU A 456 -19.10 7.50 21.90
N ILE A 457 -19.17 6.24 21.46
CA ILE A 457 -18.61 5.09 22.17
C ILE A 457 -17.31 4.59 21.54
N ALA A 458 -17.18 4.73 20.22
CA ALA A 458 -15.99 4.35 19.47
C ALA A 458 -15.98 5.02 18.09
N GLU A 459 -14.81 5.06 17.48
CA GLU A 459 -14.60 5.38 16.07
C GLU A 459 -13.72 4.31 15.43
N ALA A 460 -13.87 4.11 14.13
CA ALA A 460 -13.03 3.23 13.35
C ALA A 460 -12.51 3.91 12.09
N ASP A 461 -11.19 4.00 12.01
CA ASP A 461 -10.43 4.52 10.87
C ASP A 461 -10.05 3.35 9.95
N ILE A 462 -10.72 3.24 8.81
CA ILE A 462 -10.50 2.23 7.78
C ILE A 462 -9.63 2.85 6.69
N THR A 463 -8.36 2.46 6.61
CA THR A 463 -7.48 2.97 5.57
C THR A 463 -7.38 1.98 4.42
N VAL A 464 -7.75 2.44 3.23
CA VAL A 464 -7.75 1.66 1.99
C VAL A 464 -6.48 1.97 1.21
N ASN A 465 -5.75 0.92 0.81
CA ASN A 465 -4.57 0.98 -0.05
C ASN A 465 -4.74 0.04 -1.25
N SER A 466 -5.71 0.33 -2.11
CA SER A 466 -6.04 -0.50 -3.27
C SER A 466 -6.47 0.35 -4.45
N ALA A 467 -6.14 -0.09 -5.66
CA ALA A 467 -6.68 0.52 -6.88
C ALA A 467 -8.18 0.24 -7.05
N VAL A 468 -8.72 -0.74 -6.34
CA VAL A 468 -10.12 -1.14 -6.41
C VAL A 468 -10.81 -0.73 -5.13
N ASP A 469 -11.98 -0.13 -5.29
CA ASP A 469 -12.78 0.28 -4.16
C ASP A 469 -13.19 -0.91 -3.29
N MET A 470 -13.48 -0.62 -2.03
CA MET A 470 -14.05 -1.57 -1.09
C MET A 470 -15.46 -1.18 -0.70
N THR A 471 -16.24 -2.20 -0.36
CA THR A 471 -17.58 -2.04 0.21
C THR A 471 -17.62 -2.73 1.57
N ILE A 472 -18.53 -2.30 2.45
CA ILE A 472 -18.71 -2.91 3.77
C ILE A 472 -19.94 -3.82 3.74
N LYS A 473 -19.74 -5.12 3.96
CA LYS A 473 -20.82 -6.12 3.98
C LYS A 473 -21.49 -6.25 5.33
N GLU A 474 -20.71 -6.15 6.40
CA GLU A 474 -21.21 -6.19 7.76
C GLU A 474 -20.26 -5.40 8.66
N ILE A 475 -20.84 -4.71 9.64
CA ILE A 475 -20.12 -4.20 10.81
C ILE A 475 -20.74 -4.89 12.02
N LYS A 476 -19.92 -5.49 12.87
CA LYS A 476 -20.34 -6.09 14.13
C LYS A 476 -19.60 -5.44 15.28
N ILE A 477 -20.34 -4.94 16.25
CA ILE A 477 -19.79 -4.43 17.51
C ILE A 477 -20.16 -5.41 18.63
N SER A 478 -19.18 -5.78 19.44
CA SER A 478 -19.35 -6.71 20.57
C SER A 478 -18.88 -6.07 21.89
N GLY A 479 -19.21 -6.68 23.03
CA GLY A 479 -18.77 -6.21 24.34
C GLY A 479 -19.59 -5.03 24.90
N LEU A 480 -20.84 -4.87 24.46
CA LEU A 480 -21.74 -3.81 24.92
C LEU A 480 -22.83 -4.34 25.86
N VAL A 481 -23.32 -3.49 26.76
CA VAL A 481 -24.47 -3.85 27.63
C VAL A 481 -25.75 -4.02 26.78
N PRO A 482 -26.56 -5.08 26.96
CA PRO A 482 -27.77 -5.33 26.19
C PRO A 482 -28.84 -4.25 26.33
N GLY A 483 -29.64 -4.08 25.27
CA GLY A 483 -30.86 -3.26 25.27
C GLY A 483 -30.66 -1.78 24.90
N PHE A 484 -29.42 -1.35 24.65
CA PHE A 484 -29.12 0.01 24.18
C PHE A 484 -29.16 0.09 22.65
N LEU A 485 -29.58 1.25 22.12
CA LEU A 485 -29.53 1.53 20.68
C LEU A 485 -28.14 2.05 20.31
N VAL A 486 -27.54 1.47 19.27
CA VAL A 486 -26.27 1.88 18.69
C VAL A 486 -26.52 2.37 17.27
N SER A 487 -25.83 3.44 16.86
CA SER A 487 -25.89 3.99 15.49
C SER A 487 -24.49 4.14 14.92
N ALA A 488 -24.32 3.80 13.64
CA ALA A 488 -23.08 4.00 12.88
C ALA A 488 -23.23 5.19 11.92
N TYR A 489 -22.23 6.07 11.87
CA TYR A 489 -22.20 7.23 10.96
C TYR A 489 -20.90 7.22 10.15
N TYR A 490 -20.99 7.43 8.85
CA TYR A 490 -19.84 7.57 7.97
C TYR A 490 -19.46 9.04 7.81
N ASP A 491 -18.18 9.34 8.07
CA ASP A 491 -17.55 10.64 7.88
C ASP A 491 -17.47 10.98 6.39
N SER A 492 -18.50 11.68 5.89
CA SER A 492 -18.69 11.84 4.44
C SER A 492 -17.98 13.07 3.87
N ASP A 493 -17.70 14.08 4.70
CA ASP A 493 -16.91 15.25 4.34
C ASP A 493 -15.43 15.11 4.75
N MET A 494 -15.08 14.03 5.45
CA MET A 494 -13.73 13.65 5.86
C MET A 494 -13.08 14.70 6.78
N ASP A 495 -13.88 15.34 7.64
CA ASP A 495 -13.40 16.36 8.60
C ASP A 495 -12.93 15.76 9.94
N GLY A 496 -13.18 14.45 10.13
CA GLY A 496 -12.80 13.70 11.31
C GLY A 496 -13.65 13.97 12.54
N LYS A 497 -14.83 14.60 12.40
CA LYS A 497 -15.75 14.93 13.50
C LYS A 497 -17.16 14.46 13.19
N LEU A 498 -17.84 13.94 14.22
CA LEU A 498 -19.25 13.63 14.10
C LEU A 498 -20.09 14.92 14.01
N THR A 499 -20.63 15.22 12.83
CA THR A 499 -21.46 16.39 12.56
C THR A 499 -22.78 16.03 11.87
N SER A 500 -23.58 17.03 11.51
CA SER A 500 -24.79 16.83 10.72
C SER A 500 -24.52 16.56 9.23
N ALA A 501 -23.29 16.74 8.77
CA ALA A 501 -22.89 16.40 7.40
C ALA A 501 -22.71 14.89 7.21
N ASP A 502 -22.50 14.15 8.30
CA ASP A 502 -22.24 12.71 8.24
C ASP A 502 -23.47 11.87 7.89
N ILE A 503 -23.19 10.77 7.20
CA ILE A 503 -24.23 9.87 6.72
C ILE A 503 -24.51 8.83 7.80
N LEU A 504 -25.72 8.85 8.36
CA LEU A 504 -26.22 7.73 9.14
C LEU A 504 -26.26 6.48 8.26
N LEU A 505 -25.45 5.48 8.62
CA LEU A 505 -25.41 4.20 7.94
C LEU A 505 -26.61 3.34 8.35
N GLU A 506 -26.65 2.94 9.62
CA GLU A 506 -27.69 2.08 10.17
C GLU A 506 -27.74 2.20 11.70
N LYS A 507 -28.82 1.69 12.31
CA LYS A 507 -29.01 1.60 13.75
C LYS A 507 -29.39 0.18 14.13
N ASP A 508 -28.86 -0.32 15.23
CA ASP A 508 -29.23 -1.62 15.79
C ASP A 508 -29.30 -1.58 17.31
N THR A 509 -30.07 -2.49 17.91
CA THR A 509 -30.19 -2.63 19.37
C THR A 509 -29.29 -3.76 19.85
N VAL A 510 -28.46 -3.48 20.87
CA VAL A 510 -27.57 -4.48 21.45
C VAL A 510 -28.38 -5.68 21.94
N ASN A 511 -28.06 -6.85 21.41
CA ASN A 511 -28.73 -8.10 21.73
C ASN A 511 -28.31 -8.65 23.11
N LYS A 512 -28.85 -9.81 23.50
CA LYS A 512 -28.57 -10.43 24.80
C LYS A 512 -27.11 -10.88 24.98
N ASP A 513 -26.41 -11.09 23.88
CA ASP A 513 -25.00 -11.49 23.84
C ASP A 513 -24.05 -10.28 23.83
N GLY A 514 -24.60 -9.06 23.89
CA GLY A 514 -23.83 -7.82 23.90
C GLY A 514 -23.36 -7.36 22.52
N GLU A 515 -24.04 -7.80 21.45
CA GLU A 515 -23.67 -7.50 20.06
C GLU A 515 -24.68 -6.56 19.38
N ALA A 516 -24.18 -5.66 18.53
CA ALA A 516 -24.96 -4.89 17.55
C ALA A 516 -24.39 -5.14 16.14
N LYS A 517 -25.27 -5.32 15.15
CA LYS A 517 -24.90 -5.65 13.78
C LYS A 517 -25.51 -4.68 12.78
N PHE A 518 -24.68 -4.21 11.86
CA PHE A 518 -25.06 -3.35 10.75
C PHE A 518 -24.79 -4.13 9.48
N GLY A 519 -25.79 -4.24 8.60
CA GLY A 519 -25.72 -5.04 7.38
C GLY A 519 -24.84 -4.42 6.30
N GLU A 520 -25.17 -4.70 5.05
CA GLU A 520 -24.44 -4.16 3.91
C GLU A 520 -24.62 -2.64 3.79
N GLN A 521 -23.51 -1.92 3.77
CA GLN A 521 -23.48 -0.47 3.71
C GLN A 521 -23.20 0.01 2.29
N LYS A 522 -23.97 1.00 1.83
CA LYS A 522 -23.87 1.59 0.48
C LYS A 522 -22.81 2.68 0.38
N ILE A 523 -21.70 2.50 1.09
CA ILE A 523 -20.54 3.41 1.01
C ILE A 523 -19.40 2.72 0.28
N VAL A 524 -18.65 3.52 -0.47
CA VAL A 524 -17.51 3.07 -1.25
C VAL A 524 -16.26 3.65 -0.60
N LEU A 525 -15.30 2.78 -0.30
CA LEU A 525 -14.04 3.14 0.31
C LEU A 525 -12.94 3.05 -0.76
N SER A 526 -12.28 4.16 -1.07
CA SER A 526 -11.41 4.29 -2.25
C SER A 526 -10.08 4.93 -1.88
N SER A 527 -8.99 4.38 -2.39
CA SER A 527 -7.70 5.10 -2.45
C SER A 527 -7.74 6.17 -3.55
N LYS A 528 -6.72 7.05 -3.57
CA LYS A 528 -6.51 7.98 -4.69
C LYS A 528 -5.41 7.48 -5.62
N LEU A 529 -5.62 7.58 -6.93
CA LEU A 529 -4.56 7.44 -7.93
C LEU A 529 -3.93 8.81 -8.15
N VAL A 530 -2.63 8.92 -7.86
CA VAL A 530 -1.89 10.18 -8.01
C VAL A 530 -0.73 10.02 -8.99
N PRO A 531 -0.41 11.07 -9.77
CA PRO A 531 0.80 11.09 -10.58
C PRO A 531 2.06 10.90 -9.73
N PRO A 532 3.13 10.31 -10.28
CA PRO A 532 4.42 10.25 -9.61
C PRO A 532 4.99 11.67 -9.34
N ALA A 533 5.72 11.82 -8.24
CA ALA A 533 6.24 13.12 -7.77
C ALA A 533 7.24 13.78 -8.74
N ASP A 534 8.03 12.96 -9.44
CA ASP A 534 9.00 13.41 -10.45
C ASP A 534 8.28 13.71 -11.76
N LYS A 535 7.67 14.90 -11.83
CA LYS A 535 7.07 15.39 -13.07
C LYS A 535 8.18 15.91 -14.01
N TYR A 536 8.09 15.51 -15.28
CA TYR A 536 8.80 16.12 -16.41
C TYR A 536 10.31 15.85 -16.55
N ASP A 537 10.79 14.64 -16.30
CA ASP A 537 12.07 14.22 -16.91
C ASP A 537 11.80 13.60 -18.29
N ASP A 538 12.40 14.21 -19.30
CA ASP A 538 11.98 14.18 -20.71
C ASP A 538 12.36 12.89 -21.47
N GLU A 539 12.55 11.77 -20.76
CA GLU A 539 12.85 10.46 -21.35
C GLU A 539 11.87 9.39 -20.88
N TYR A 540 10.86 9.11 -21.72
CA TYR A 540 10.13 7.82 -21.72
C TYR A 540 9.70 7.34 -20.32
N VAL A 541 9.04 8.18 -19.53
CA VAL A 541 8.60 7.80 -18.19
C VAL A 541 7.50 6.72 -18.30
N ARG A 542 7.95 5.47 -18.25
CA ARG A 542 7.15 4.24 -18.19
C ARG A 542 6.75 3.93 -16.74
N THR A 543 6.39 4.95 -15.96
CA THR A 543 5.96 4.75 -14.58
C THR A 543 4.44 4.73 -14.49
N GLY A 544 3.93 3.93 -13.56
CA GLY A 544 2.52 3.88 -13.27
C GLY A 544 2.09 5.01 -12.33
N PHE A 545 0.78 5.27 -12.27
CA PHE A 545 0.18 6.01 -11.17
C PHE A 545 0.52 5.35 -9.83
N ILE A 546 0.64 6.17 -8.79
CA ILE A 546 0.89 5.73 -7.41
C ILE A 546 -0.45 5.67 -6.68
N LEU A 547 -0.64 4.60 -5.90
CA LEU A 547 -1.76 4.51 -4.96
C LEU A 547 -1.43 5.34 -3.72
N GLN A 548 -2.26 6.33 -3.44
CA GLN A 548 -2.25 7.09 -2.21
C GLN A 548 -3.34 6.55 -1.28
N PRO A 549 -2.97 5.98 -0.11
CA PRO A 549 -3.94 5.50 0.86
C PRO A 549 -4.87 6.61 1.34
N VAL A 550 -6.13 6.25 1.60
CA VAL A 550 -7.15 7.17 2.15
C VAL A 550 -7.78 6.51 3.37
N THR A 551 -7.91 7.27 4.45
CA THR A 551 -8.58 6.84 5.68
C THR A 551 -10.03 7.29 5.66
N HIS A 552 -10.93 6.33 5.78
CA HIS A 552 -12.37 6.49 5.88
C HIS A 552 -12.79 6.25 7.33
N LYS A 553 -13.55 7.16 7.93
CA LYS A 553 -13.93 7.07 9.35
C LYS A 553 -15.39 6.69 9.53
N ILE A 554 -15.65 5.81 10.49
CA ILE A 554 -16.99 5.48 10.97
C ILE A 554 -17.09 5.79 12.46
N PHE A 555 -18.06 6.59 12.85
CA PHE A 555 -18.39 6.87 14.24
C PHE A 555 -19.46 5.90 14.74
N PHE A 556 -19.31 5.42 15.97
CA PHE A 556 -20.30 4.62 16.67
C PHE A 556 -20.80 5.38 17.89
N THR A 557 -22.12 5.51 17.96
CA THR A 557 -22.80 6.23 19.03
C THR A 557 -23.80 5.35 19.74
N ALA A 558 -24.03 5.59 21.03
CA ALA A 558 -25.03 4.90 21.81
C ALA A 558 -25.78 5.84 22.75
N GLY A 559 -26.89 5.36 23.31
CA GLY A 559 -27.63 6.09 24.33
C GLY A 559 -26.78 6.36 25.59
N ILE A 560 -26.98 7.51 26.24
CA ILE A 560 -26.32 7.83 27.52
C ILE A 560 -26.59 6.70 28.53
N GLY A 561 -25.56 6.24 29.22
CA GLY A 561 -25.63 5.13 30.17
C GLY A 561 -25.34 3.76 29.58
N THR A 562 -25.05 3.67 28.26
CA THR A 562 -24.53 2.43 27.67
C THR A 562 -23.17 2.12 28.29
N GLY A 563 -23.00 0.93 28.86
CA GLY A 563 -21.73 0.45 29.41
C GLY A 563 -21.02 -0.52 28.49
N PHE A 564 -19.73 -0.73 28.74
CA PHE A 564 -18.93 -1.79 28.14
C PHE A 564 -18.82 -2.98 29.10
N TYR A 565 -18.82 -4.21 28.57
CA TYR A 565 -18.22 -5.35 29.27
C TYR A 565 -16.71 -5.25 29.06
N SER A 566 -15.94 -5.15 30.14
CA SER A 566 -14.66 -4.42 30.19
C SER A 566 -13.56 -4.89 29.23
N ASP A 567 -13.58 -6.14 28.76
CA ASP A 567 -12.45 -6.73 28.03
C ASP A 567 -12.80 -7.35 26.66
N ASP A 568 -14.08 -7.43 26.30
CA ASP A 568 -14.56 -8.08 25.06
C ASP A 568 -14.97 -7.09 23.96
N PHE A 569 -14.69 -5.78 24.14
CA PHE A 569 -15.06 -4.78 23.14
C PHE A 569 -14.31 -5.02 21.82
N ALA A 570 -15.07 -5.21 20.75
CA ALA A 570 -14.54 -5.45 19.42
C ALA A 570 -15.42 -4.77 18.37
N VAL A 571 -14.79 -4.29 17.30
CA VAL A 571 -15.45 -3.84 16.07
C VAL A 571 -14.90 -4.67 14.93
N ASP A 572 -15.68 -5.66 14.51
CA ASP A 572 -15.37 -6.52 13.37
C ASP A 572 -16.02 -5.93 12.12
N MET A 573 -15.27 -5.87 11.02
CA MET A 573 -15.78 -5.41 9.73
C MET A 573 -15.50 -6.42 8.64
N GLU A 574 -16.52 -6.70 7.83
CA GLU A 574 -16.39 -7.48 6.62
C GLU A 574 -16.29 -6.53 5.42
N LEU A 575 -15.07 -6.38 4.89
CA LEU A 575 -14.80 -5.59 3.70
C LEU A 575 -14.75 -6.50 2.47
N ASP A 576 -15.33 -6.05 1.36
CA ASP A 576 -15.31 -6.74 0.08
C ASP A 576 -14.67 -5.87 -1.01
N ASN A 577 -13.84 -6.48 -1.85
CA ASN A 577 -13.40 -5.89 -3.11
C ASN A 577 -14.62 -5.67 -4.02
N SER A 578 -14.88 -4.42 -4.41
CA SER A 578 -16.12 -4.02 -5.08
C SER A 578 -16.36 -4.69 -6.43
N LEU A 579 -15.28 -5.08 -7.14
CA LEU A 579 -15.36 -5.71 -8.46
C LEU A 579 -15.58 -7.22 -8.37
N THR A 580 -14.91 -7.88 -7.42
CA THR A 580 -14.87 -9.34 -7.33
C THR A 580 -15.82 -9.93 -6.29
N GLY A 581 -16.32 -9.10 -5.36
CA GLY A 581 -17.11 -9.54 -4.20
C GLY A 581 -16.35 -10.46 -3.25
N LYS A 582 -15.01 -10.45 -3.30
CA LYS A 582 -14.18 -11.24 -2.40
C LYS A 582 -13.89 -10.47 -1.12
N LYS A 583 -14.02 -11.18 0.00
CA LYS A 583 -13.63 -10.68 1.33
C LYS A 583 -12.17 -10.27 1.37
N VAL A 584 -11.93 -9.11 1.95
CA VAL A 584 -10.62 -8.50 2.21
C VAL A 584 -10.35 -8.61 3.70
N GLY A 585 -9.19 -9.15 4.06
CA GLY A 585 -8.73 -9.12 5.45
C GLY A 585 -8.30 -7.71 5.82
N SER A 586 -8.72 -7.23 7.00
CA SER A 586 -8.23 -5.99 7.60
C SER A 586 -7.60 -6.32 8.94
N GLU A 587 -6.32 -5.96 9.13
CA GLU A 587 -5.71 -5.99 10.46
C GLU A 587 -6.35 -4.90 11.32
N VAL A 588 -6.80 -5.29 12.52
CA VAL A 588 -7.46 -4.37 13.45
C VAL A 588 -6.56 -4.09 14.63
N ILE A 589 -6.31 -2.81 14.90
CA ILE A 589 -5.68 -2.36 16.15
C ILE A 589 -6.70 -1.62 17.01
N TYR A 590 -6.58 -1.79 18.33
CA TYR A 590 -7.48 -1.18 19.31
C TYR A 590 -6.72 -0.17 20.16
N ILE A 591 -7.33 1.00 20.35
CA ILE A 591 -6.81 2.09 21.18
C ILE A 591 -7.86 2.45 22.22
N ASP A 592 -7.65 1.98 23.44
CA ASP A 592 -8.45 2.35 24.61
C ASP A 592 -7.92 3.66 25.20
N ASN A 593 -8.51 4.78 24.79
CA ASN A 593 -8.14 6.11 25.28
C ASN A 593 -8.46 6.30 26.77
N SER A 594 -9.31 5.44 27.35
CA SER A 594 -9.71 5.60 28.75
C SER A 594 -8.55 5.50 29.74
N ASN A 595 -7.49 4.75 29.39
CA ASN A 595 -6.32 4.55 30.23
C ASN A 595 -5.46 5.81 30.40
N PHE A 596 -5.65 6.82 29.53
CA PHE A 596 -4.92 8.09 29.55
C PHE A 596 -5.84 9.31 29.74
N ASN A 597 -7.11 9.10 30.11
CA ASN A 597 -8.10 10.18 30.32
C ASN A 597 -7.64 11.27 31.29
N ASN A 598 -6.74 10.95 32.23
CA ASN A 598 -6.26 11.88 33.25
C ASN A 598 -4.78 12.28 33.07
N LEU A 599 -4.18 12.03 31.89
CA LEU A 599 -2.77 12.30 31.67
C LEU A 599 -2.44 13.79 31.71
N ASP A 600 -3.32 14.63 31.14
CA ASP A 600 -3.15 16.08 31.16
C ASP A 600 -3.24 16.67 32.56
N ASP A 601 -3.95 16.01 33.48
CA ASP A 601 -4.12 16.48 34.86
C ASP A 601 -2.79 16.52 35.64
N ILE A 602 -1.75 15.80 35.16
CA ILE A 602 -0.39 15.81 35.73
C ILE A 602 0.23 17.22 35.69
N ASN A 603 -0.14 18.03 34.69
CA ASN A 603 0.47 19.34 34.45
C ASN A 603 -0.39 20.51 34.93
N LEU A 604 -1.48 20.26 35.67
CA LEU A 604 -2.30 21.35 36.22
C LEU A 604 -1.48 22.21 37.18
N SER A 605 -1.67 23.53 37.11
CA SER A 605 -1.23 24.41 38.19
C SER A 605 -2.02 24.13 39.47
N LEU A 606 -1.46 24.55 40.61
CA LEU A 606 -2.15 24.44 41.91
C LEU A 606 -3.58 25.02 41.87
N ASN A 607 -3.75 26.18 41.22
CA ASN A 607 -5.05 26.84 41.11
C ASN A 607 -6.03 26.03 40.26
N GLU A 608 -5.58 25.44 39.15
CA GLU A 608 -6.43 24.59 38.31
C GLU A 608 -6.80 23.29 39.03
N PHE A 609 -5.85 22.68 39.75
CA PHE A 609 -6.10 21.51 40.58
C PHE A 609 -7.17 21.79 41.65
N ILE A 610 -7.05 22.91 42.39
CA ILE A 610 -8.02 23.31 43.41
C ILE A 610 -9.37 23.65 42.77
N SER A 611 -9.38 24.33 41.62
CA SER A 611 -10.62 24.66 40.90
C SER A 611 -11.36 23.40 40.46
N LYS A 612 -10.64 22.36 40.03
CA LYS A 612 -11.22 21.05 39.70
C LYS A 612 -11.62 20.26 40.95
N ASN A 613 -10.93 20.47 42.07
CA ASN A 613 -11.10 19.70 43.30
C ASN A 613 -11.29 20.62 44.53
N PRO A 614 -12.48 21.23 44.70
CA PRO A 614 -12.71 22.27 45.71
C PRO A 614 -12.61 21.80 47.17
N SER A 615 -12.53 20.49 47.40
CA SER A 615 -12.21 19.89 48.71
C SER A 615 -10.79 20.22 49.18
N PHE A 616 -9.89 20.54 48.25
CA PHE A 616 -8.50 20.92 48.52
C PHE A 616 -8.35 22.44 48.54
N LYS A 617 -7.36 22.93 49.28
CA LYS A 617 -7.06 24.36 49.44
C LYS A 617 -5.57 24.61 49.19
N ALA A 618 -5.23 25.82 48.74
CA ALA A 618 -3.84 26.23 48.59
C ALA A 618 -3.25 26.66 49.94
N THR A 619 -2.01 26.26 50.22
CA THR A 619 -1.19 26.89 51.24
C THR A 619 -0.50 28.14 50.67
N GLY A 620 -0.02 29.04 51.54
CA GLY A 620 0.75 30.21 51.10
C GLY A 620 2.10 29.88 50.44
N ASN A 621 2.53 28.62 50.49
CA ASN A 621 3.81 28.16 49.97
C ASN A 621 3.69 27.39 48.65
N GLY A 622 2.49 27.25 48.09
CA GLY A 622 2.28 26.53 46.82
C GLY A 622 1.90 25.05 46.98
N ASP A 623 1.49 24.62 48.17
CA ASP A 623 1.05 23.24 48.43
C ASP A 623 -0.48 23.14 48.32
N ALA A 624 -0.97 21.95 47.98
CA ALA A 624 -2.37 21.60 48.19
C ALA A 624 -2.53 20.95 49.57
N TYR A 625 -3.55 21.36 50.32
CA TYR A 625 -3.89 20.71 51.57
C TYR A 625 -5.39 20.44 51.72
N VAL A 626 -5.71 19.43 52.52
CA VAL A 626 -7.07 19.06 52.89
C VAL A 626 -7.15 18.91 54.41
N SER A 627 -8.15 19.56 55.01
CA SER A 627 -8.34 19.60 56.46
C SER A 627 -9.11 18.38 56.98
N ALA A 628 -9.24 18.28 58.30
CA ALA A 628 -10.16 17.32 58.92
C ALA A 628 -11.58 17.46 58.35
N GLY A 629 -12.23 16.34 58.05
CA GLY A 629 -13.56 16.33 57.43
C GLY A 629 -13.86 15.05 56.66
N THR A 630 -15.07 14.95 56.14
CA THR A 630 -15.51 13.83 55.30
C THR A 630 -15.62 14.26 53.84
N TYR A 631 -14.99 13.49 52.96
CA TYR A 631 -14.88 13.77 51.53
C TYR A 631 -15.36 12.58 50.71
N TYR A 632 -16.23 12.82 49.73
CA TYR A 632 -16.70 11.79 48.81
C TYR A 632 -16.00 11.98 47.46
N ILE A 633 -15.22 10.98 47.04
CA ILE A 633 -14.44 11.02 45.80
C ILE A 633 -15.09 10.08 44.78
N ASN A 634 -15.71 10.65 43.76
CA ASN A 634 -16.48 9.92 42.74
C ASN A 634 -15.82 9.91 41.35
N LYS A 635 -14.63 10.50 41.22
CA LYS A 635 -13.81 10.53 40.01
C LYS A 635 -12.34 10.41 40.41
N THR A 636 -11.54 9.79 39.56
CA THR A 636 -10.10 9.66 39.77
C THR A 636 -9.47 11.04 39.90
N LEU A 637 -8.71 11.22 40.97
CA LEU A 637 -8.03 12.46 41.32
C LEU A 637 -6.56 12.34 40.93
N ILE A 638 -6.06 13.25 40.09
CA ILE A 638 -4.62 13.37 39.83
C ILE A 638 -4.07 14.59 40.56
N VAL A 639 -3.09 14.35 41.43
CA VAL A 639 -2.29 15.41 42.04
C VAL A 639 -1.18 15.77 41.06
N PRO A 640 -1.15 17.01 40.54
CA PRO A 640 -0.18 17.41 39.53
C PRO A 640 1.24 17.44 40.10
N LYS A 641 2.24 17.44 39.24
CA LYS A 641 3.65 17.58 39.64
C LYS A 641 3.97 19.00 40.12
N GLY A 642 5.02 19.13 40.94
CA GLY A 642 5.58 20.43 41.34
C GLY A 642 4.83 21.12 42.48
N ILE A 643 3.97 20.39 43.20
CA ILE A 643 3.35 20.83 44.46
C ILE A 643 3.62 19.79 45.55
N HIS A 644 3.18 20.04 46.78
CA HIS A 644 3.06 19.02 47.82
C HIS A 644 1.58 18.77 48.10
N LEU A 645 1.20 17.50 48.33
CA LEU A 645 -0.12 17.18 48.86
C LEU A 645 -0.01 16.92 50.37
N LYS A 646 -0.69 17.74 51.17
CA LYS A 646 -0.78 17.57 52.62
C LYS A 646 -2.19 17.15 53.04
N ILE A 647 -2.30 16.06 53.78
CA ILE A 647 -3.56 15.58 54.35
C ILE A 647 -3.48 15.72 55.87
N GLU A 648 -4.35 16.56 56.45
CA GLU A 648 -4.35 16.84 57.88
C GLU A 648 -5.06 15.72 58.69
N PRO A 649 -4.71 15.55 59.98
CA PRO A 649 -5.35 14.57 60.86
C PRO A 649 -6.88 14.65 60.86
N GLY A 650 -7.55 13.49 60.86
CA GLY A 650 -9.01 13.38 60.90
C GLY A 650 -9.73 13.54 59.55
N ALA A 651 -9.01 13.56 58.44
CA ALA A 651 -9.61 13.49 57.10
C ALA A 651 -10.09 12.06 56.78
N ILE A 652 -11.32 11.93 56.28
CA ILE A 652 -11.96 10.66 55.89
C ILE A 652 -12.42 10.76 54.43
N PHE A 653 -11.89 9.90 53.58
CA PHE A 653 -12.23 9.81 52.16
C PHE A 653 -13.10 8.57 51.92
N TYR A 654 -14.30 8.77 51.39
CA TYR A 654 -15.16 7.73 50.86
C TYR A 654 -14.98 7.67 49.33
N MET A 655 -14.36 6.60 48.86
CA MET A 655 -13.95 6.37 47.48
C MET A 655 -15.00 5.54 46.74
N ALA A 656 -15.47 6.01 45.59
CA ALA A 656 -16.37 5.21 44.75
C ALA A 656 -15.63 4.01 44.09
N LYS A 657 -16.39 3.01 43.63
CA LYS A 657 -15.85 1.82 42.98
C LYS A 657 -14.91 2.18 41.82
N GLY A 658 -13.70 1.61 41.82
CA GLY A 658 -12.67 1.83 40.79
C GLY A 658 -12.03 3.22 40.76
N VAL A 659 -12.37 4.13 41.68
CA VAL A 659 -11.80 5.49 41.73
C VAL A 659 -10.46 5.51 42.46
N SER A 660 -9.46 6.16 41.87
CA SER A 660 -8.11 6.27 42.42
C SER A 660 -7.71 7.70 42.80
N ILE A 661 -6.63 7.80 43.58
CA ILE A 661 -5.82 9.00 43.73
C ILE A 661 -4.44 8.69 43.16
N GLY A 662 -4.04 9.38 42.09
CA GLY A 662 -2.70 9.27 41.50
C GLY A 662 -1.90 10.52 41.79
N SER A 663 -0.77 10.40 42.47
CA SER A 663 0.09 11.52 42.84
C SER A 663 1.40 11.52 42.08
N TYR A 664 1.66 12.61 41.37
CA TYR A 664 2.96 12.93 40.76
C TYR A 664 3.73 13.96 41.61
N SER A 665 3.38 14.04 42.88
CA SER A 665 3.92 14.97 43.87
C SER A 665 4.10 14.28 45.23
N PRO A 666 4.99 14.78 46.10
CA PRO A 666 5.20 14.21 47.43
C PRO A 666 3.93 14.32 48.26
N VAL A 667 3.60 13.25 48.98
CA VAL A 667 2.42 13.18 49.84
C VAL A 667 2.85 13.16 51.29
N ILE A 668 2.26 14.06 52.09
CA ILE A 668 2.44 14.13 53.54
C ILE A 668 1.07 13.91 54.18
N ALA A 669 0.79 12.67 54.58
CA ALA A 669 -0.43 12.25 55.26
C ALA A 669 -0.09 11.79 56.68
N LYS A 670 -0.06 12.75 57.61
CA LYS A 670 0.32 12.50 59.01
C LYS A 670 -0.88 12.72 59.92
N GLY A 671 -1.60 11.64 60.19
CA GLY A 671 -2.67 11.59 61.18
C GLY A 671 -2.13 11.51 62.61
N SER A 672 -3.01 11.15 63.53
CA SER A 672 -2.64 10.79 64.90
C SER A 672 -3.46 9.60 65.37
N LYS A 673 -3.05 8.97 66.48
CA LYS A 673 -3.81 7.87 67.09
C LYS A 673 -5.28 8.24 67.37
N ASP A 674 -5.53 9.48 67.82
CA ASP A 674 -6.89 9.95 68.15
C ASP A 674 -7.65 10.45 66.90
N TYR A 675 -6.92 10.90 65.87
CA TYR A 675 -7.47 11.45 64.64
C TYR A 675 -6.74 10.86 63.42
N PRO A 676 -6.97 9.57 63.10
CA PRO A 676 -6.35 8.94 61.94
C PRO A 676 -6.91 9.52 60.64
N ILE A 677 -6.14 9.40 59.56
CA ILE A 677 -6.60 9.66 58.19
C ILE A 677 -7.15 8.34 57.63
N LYS A 678 -8.27 8.37 56.92
CA LYS A 678 -8.93 7.15 56.42
C LYS A 678 -9.28 7.22 54.94
N PHE A 679 -8.98 6.17 54.19
CA PHE A 679 -9.46 5.92 52.84
C PHE A 679 -10.34 4.68 52.85
N LEU A 680 -11.64 4.87 52.64
CA LEU A 680 -12.69 3.88 52.82
C LEU A 680 -13.50 3.73 51.54
N SER A 681 -14.13 2.57 51.35
CA SER A 681 -15.12 2.41 50.27
C SER A 681 -16.40 3.20 50.55
N ALA A 682 -16.93 3.87 49.54
CA ALA A 682 -18.19 4.61 49.61
C ALA A 682 -19.42 3.68 49.74
N ASN A 683 -19.33 2.44 49.26
CA ASN A 683 -20.35 1.40 49.40
C ASN A 683 -19.74 0.18 50.07
N SER A 684 -20.44 -0.40 51.06
CA SER A 684 -19.90 -1.53 51.82
C SER A 684 -19.45 -2.68 50.91
N ASN A 685 -18.19 -3.08 51.02
CA ASN A 685 -17.52 -4.16 50.28
C ASN A 685 -17.26 -3.92 48.78
N ASP A 686 -17.51 -2.72 48.23
CA ASP A 686 -16.97 -2.38 46.90
C ASP A 686 -15.48 -2.07 47.02
N TYR A 687 -14.67 -2.54 46.08
CA TYR A 687 -13.28 -2.11 45.96
C TYR A 687 -13.20 -0.77 45.22
N TRP A 688 -12.57 0.23 45.84
CA TRP A 688 -12.14 1.42 45.12
C TRP A 688 -10.87 1.09 44.32
N GLY A 689 -10.30 2.08 43.62
CA GLY A 689 -9.05 1.90 42.91
C GLY A 689 -7.87 1.83 43.88
N ASN A 690 -6.93 2.75 43.75
CA ASN A 690 -5.72 2.78 44.58
C ASN A 690 -5.29 4.21 44.90
N PHE A 691 -4.40 4.33 45.88
CA PHE A 691 -3.60 5.52 46.08
C PHE A 691 -2.21 5.26 45.48
N GLY A 692 -1.95 5.77 44.29
CA GLY A 692 -0.66 5.63 43.60
C GLY A 692 0.23 6.86 43.78
N ILE A 693 1.53 6.66 44.00
CA ILE A 693 2.58 7.69 43.96
C ILE A 693 3.61 7.26 42.94
N VAL A 694 3.97 8.16 42.00
CA VAL A 694 4.85 7.80 40.88
C VAL A 694 5.87 8.88 40.58
N ASP A 695 7.12 8.43 40.41
CA ASP A 695 8.24 9.23 39.90
C ASP A 695 8.45 10.54 40.67
N VAL A 696 8.36 10.46 41.99
CA VAL A 696 8.51 11.58 42.91
C VAL A 696 9.90 11.51 43.59
N PRO A 697 10.79 12.50 43.35
CA PRO A 697 12.13 12.49 43.93
C PRO A 697 12.17 12.66 45.45
N GLU A 698 11.19 13.37 46.01
CA GLU A 698 11.08 13.58 47.45
C GLU A 698 10.23 12.48 48.11
N LYS A 699 10.67 12.04 49.28
CA LYS A 699 10.05 10.96 50.04
C LYS A 699 8.62 11.32 50.47
N SER A 700 7.67 10.43 50.20
CA SER A 700 6.30 10.53 50.74
C SER A 700 6.20 9.92 52.13
N GLU A 701 5.35 10.49 52.99
CA GLU A 701 5.22 10.12 54.40
C GLU A 701 3.76 9.85 54.77
N PHE A 702 3.50 8.64 55.27
CA PHE A 702 2.21 8.21 55.80
C PHE A 702 2.37 7.81 57.26
N GLU A 703 1.62 8.46 58.14
CA GLU A 703 1.62 8.19 59.57
C GLU A 703 0.18 8.16 60.11
N TYR A 704 -0.22 7.12 60.85
CA TYR A 704 -1.60 6.95 61.34
C TYR A 704 -2.66 7.04 60.22
N VAL A 705 -2.43 6.32 59.12
CA VAL A 705 -3.34 6.25 57.97
C VAL A 705 -3.95 4.85 57.85
N GLU A 706 -5.24 4.79 57.55
CA GLU A 706 -6.00 3.55 57.36
C GLU A 706 -6.53 3.47 55.92
N PHE A 707 -6.17 2.40 55.22
CA PHE A 707 -6.68 2.04 53.90
C PHE A 707 -7.55 0.79 54.03
N GLU A 708 -8.83 0.90 53.68
CA GLU A 708 -9.76 -0.25 53.66
C GLU A 708 -10.38 -0.44 52.28
N TYR A 709 -10.42 -1.68 51.78
CA TYR A 709 -11.05 -2.05 50.50
C TYR A 709 -10.46 -1.35 49.26
N GLY A 710 -9.16 -1.06 49.25
CA GLY A 710 -8.46 -0.64 48.03
C GLY A 710 -8.28 -1.82 47.07
N GLY A 711 -8.35 -1.56 45.78
CA GLY A 711 -8.20 -2.53 44.69
C GLY A 711 -6.99 -2.26 43.80
N ASP A 712 -6.87 -3.05 42.75
CA ASP A 712 -5.95 -2.82 41.65
C ASP A 712 -6.62 -1.99 40.54
N THR A 713 -5.88 -1.05 39.93
CA THR A 713 -6.38 -0.38 38.71
C THR A 713 -5.25 0.28 37.93
N ARG A 714 -5.55 0.65 36.68
CA ARG A 714 -4.67 1.40 35.81
C ARG A 714 -5.01 2.90 35.84
N VAL A 715 -4.02 3.73 36.11
CA VAL A 715 -4.13 5.19 36.00
C VAL A 715 -2.99 5.68 35.11
N ASN A 716 -3.31 6.40 34.04
CA ASN A 716 -2.34 6.95 33.09
C ASN A 716 -1.36 5.89 32.54
N GLY A 717 -1.88 4.70 32.24
CA GLY A 717 -1.11 3.55 31.75
C GLY A 717 -0.38 2.74 32.83
N ILE A 718 -0.33 3.21 34.07
CA ILE A 718 0.40 2.58 35.18
C ILE A 718 -0.51 1.63 35.94
N HIS A 719 -0.11 0.38 36.10
CA HIS A 719 -0.84 -0.60 36.91
C HIS A 719 -0.37 -0.53 38.36
N PHE A 720 -1.27 -0.22 39.28
CA PHE A 720 -1.02 -0.32 40.71
C PHE A 720 -1.84 -1.47 41.28
N SER A 721 -1.15 -2.41 41.92
CA SER A 721 -1.72 -3.63 42.51
C SER A 721 -2.13 -3.46 43.98
N GLY A 722 -1.62 -2.43 44.66
CA GLY A 722 -1.86 -2.18 46.08
C GLY A 722 -2.88 -1.09 46.38
N ALA A 723 -3.57 -1.19 47.53
CA ALA A 723 -4.43 -0.12 48.05
C ALA A 723 -3.66 1.21 48.21
N LEU A 724 -2.39 1.12 48.63
CA LEU A 724 -1.38 2.14 48.46
C LEU A 724 -0.26 1.57 47.57
N ALA A 725 0.22 2.35 46.61
CA ALA A 725 1.32 1.96 45.76
C ALA A 725 2.32 3.11 45.58
N SER A 726 3.62 2.81 45.65
CA SER A 726 4.70 3.79 45.45
C SER A 726 5.72 3.26 44.46
N HIS A 727 5.77 3.84 43.26
CA HIS A 727 6.65 3.41 42.18
C HIS A 727 7.69 4.49 41.89
N SER A 728 8.97 4.12 41.88
CA SER A 728 10.11 5.03 41.69
C SER A 728 10.08 6.24 42.63
N SER A 729 9.51 6.07 43.84
CA SER A 729 9.30 7.14 44.81
C SER A 729 9.52 6.59 46.22
N ASP A 730 10.48 7.16 46.94
CA ASP A 730 10.79 6.77 48.31
C ASP A 730 9.57 6.98 49.22
N ILE A 731 9.33 6.06 50.16
CA ILE A 731 8.15 6.10 51.03
C ILE A 731 8.45 5.70 52.47
N SER A 732 7.80 6.39 53.41
CA SER A 732 7.81 6.09 54.84
C SER A 732 6.40 5.79 55.31
N ILE A 733 6.20 4.61 55.90
CA ILE A 733 4.92 4.10 56.40
C ILE A 733 5.09 3.83 57.90
N LYS A 734 4.36 4.58 58.73
CA LYS A 734 4.47 4.51 60.19
C LYS A 734 3.09 4.37 60.82
N ASN A 735 2.88 3.43 61.73
CA ASN A 735 1.59 3.31 62.44
C ASN A 735 0.36 3.23 61.51
N CYS A 736 0.50 2.65 60.32
CA CYS A 736 -0.56 2.61 59.30
C CYS A 736 -1.31 1.27 59.31
N GLN A 737 -2.48 1.23 58.66
CA GLN A 737 -3.31 0.04 58.56
C GLN A 737 -3.75 -0.21 57.11
N PHE A 738 -3.60 -1.45 56.64
CA PHE A 738 -4.04 -1.91 55.32
C PHE A 738 -4.96 -3.11 55.52
N LYS A 739 -6.26 -2.94 55.21
CA LYS A 739 -7.27 -3.95 55.51
C LYS A 739 -8.15 -4.26 54.32
N TYR A 740 -8.44 -5.55 54.14
CA TYR A 740 -9.42 -6.01 53.16
C TYR A 740 -9.15 -5.50 51.74
N ALA A 741 -7.89 -5.26 51.37
CA ALA A 741 -7.55 -4.90 50.00
C ALA A 741 -7.99 -6.01 49.05
N GLY A 742 -8.61 -5.65 47.93
CA GLY A 742 -9.08 -6.56 46.89
C GLY A 742 -8.12 -6.74 45.73
N GLY A 743 -7.13 -5.85 45.59
CA GLY A 743 -6.04 -5.98 44.64
C GLY A 743 -5.02 -7.03 45.10
N ASP A 744 -4.00 -7.26 44.27
CA ASP A 744 -2.93 -8.22 44.57
C ASP A 744 -2.15 -7.86 45.86
N ASP A 745 -2.17 -6.59 46.29
CA ASP A 745 -1.41 -6.14 47.47
C ASP A 745 -2.22 -5.26 48.44
N GLY A 746 -1.86 -5.32 49.73
CA GLY A 746 -2.18 -4.25 50.68
C GLY A 746 -1.35 -2.99 50.39
N LEU A 747 -0.03 -3.16 50.26
CA LEU A 747 0.94 -2.13 49.92
C LEU A 747 1.86 -2.65 48.80
N ASN A 748 1.99 -1.89 47.71
CA ASN A 748 2.88 -2.22 46.60
C ASN A 748 3.99 -1.17 46.47
N VAL A 749 5.27 -1.56 46.50
CA VAL A 749 6.38 -0.62 46.32
C VAL A 749 7.36 -1.14 45.28
N LYS A 750 7.72 -0.28 44.31
CA LYS A 750 8.64 -0.64 43.22
C LYS A 750 9.73 0.39 43.05
N ASN A 751 11.00 -0.04 42.93
CA ASN A 751 12.15 0.83 42.67
C ASN A 751 12.33 1.99 43.66
N ALA A 752 12.17 1.73 44.96
CA ALA A 752 12.17 2.78 45.98
C ALA A 752 12.85 2.37 47.29
N LYS A 753 13.22 3.36 48.10
CA LYS A 753 13.60 3.14 49.50
C LYS A 753 12.36 3.15 50.40
N VAL A 754 12.31 2.19 51.32
CA VAL A 754 11.20 2.01 52.24
C VAL A 754 11.64 2.10 53.70
N GLU A 755 10.78 2.70 54.52
CA GLU A 755 10.79 2.54 55.98
C GLU A 755 9.36 2.20 56.40
N ILE A 756 9.10 0.94 56.73
CA ILE A 756 7.77 0.43 57.11
C ILE A 756 7.84 -0.05 58.56
N VAL A 757 7.15 0.65 59.45
CA VAL A 757 7.23 0.41 60.90
C VAL A 757 5.90 0.55 61.63
N ASP A 758 5.72 -0.23 62.69
CA ASP A 758 4.56 -0.20 63.60
C ASP A 758 3.20 -0.34 62.87
N SER A 759 3.17 -0.99 61.70
CA SER A 759 2.00 -1.01 60.82
C SER A 759 1.29 -2.38 60.82
N TYR A 760 0.00 -2.38 60.46
CA TYR A 760 -0.87 -3.55 60.51
C TYR A 760 -1.48 -3.88 59.15
N PHE A 761 -1.22 -5.09 58.66
CA PHE A 761 -1.76 -5.62 57.40
C PHE A 761 -2.72 -6.76 57.73
N TYR A 762 -4.01 -6.58 57.45
CA TYR A 762 -5.05 -7.47 57.95
C TYR A 762 -6.03 -7.90 56.86
N LYS A 763 -6.10 -9.23 56.64
CA LYS A 763 -7.08 -9.84 55.74
C LYS A 763 -7.16 -9.21 54.35
N ASN A 764 -6.01 -8.85 53.77
CA ASN A 764 -5.94 -8.49 52.36
C ASN A 764 -6.17 -9.74 51.49
N GLY A 765 -6.72 -9.56 50.30
CA GLY A 765 -7.13 -10.66 49.40
C GLY A 765 -5.95 -11.53 48.94
N PHE A 766 -4.78 -10.92 48.80
CA PHE A 766 -3.54 -11.57 48.39
C PHE A 766 -2.39 -11.14 49.32
N ASP A 767 -1.39 -10.40 48.86
CA ASP A 767 -0.18 -10.11 49.62
C ASP A 767 -0.42 -8.95 50.60
N GLY A 768 0.22 -9.03 51.78
CA GLY A 768 0.23 -7.90 52.71
C GLY A 768 1.07 -6.74 52.16
N LEU A 769 2.30 -7.06 51.76
CA LEU A 769 3.27 -6.15 51.16
C LEU A 769 3.96 -6.86 49.99
N ASP A 770 4.00 -6.21 48.83
CA ASP A 770 4.84 -6.58 47.69
C ASP A 770 5.89 -5.49 47.43
N GLY A 771 7.17 -5.88 47.41
CA GLY A 771 8.32 -5.04 47.21
C GLY A 771 9.23 -5.50 46.06
N ASP A 772 9.17 -4.79 44.93
CA ASP A 772 10.04 -5.03 43.78
C ASP A 772 11.22 -4.04 43.73
N PHE A 773 12.46 -4.56 43.74
CA PHE A 773 13.68 -3.75 43.64
C PHE A 773 13.77 -2.65 44.71
N ILE A 774 13.35 -2.98 45.93
CA ILE A 774 13.34 -2.05 47.05
C ILE A 774 14.57 -2.20 47.95
N SER A 775 14.84 -1.14 48.73
CA SER A 775 15.84 -1.17 49.80
C SER A 775 15.36 -0.43 51.03
N GLY A 776 15.95 -0.67 52.20
CA GLY A 776 15.55 0.00 53.45
C GLY A 776 15.12 -0.98 54.53
N LYS A 777 14.04 -0.68 55.27
CA LYS A 777 13.66 -1.42 56.49
C LYS A 777 12.16 -1.70 56.60
N ILE A 778 11.83 -2.91 57.05
CA ILE A 778 10.49 -3.40 57.33
C ILE A 778 10.53 -4.03 58.72
N TYR A 779 10.06 -3.32 59.75
CA TYR A 779 10.23 -3.76 61.12
C TYR A 779 9.12 -3.39 62.10
N ASP A 780 8.97 -4.16 63.18
CA ASP A 780 7.93 -3.96 64.21
C ASP A 780 6.48 -3.95 63.64
N ASN A 781 6.23 -4.66 62.52
CA ASN A 781 4.90 -4.73 61.89
C ASN A 781 4.15 -6.03 62.24
N ILE A 782 2.83 -6.01 62.02
CA ILE A 782 1.97 -7.20 62.15
C ILE A 782 1.29 -7.46 60.80
N PHE A 783 1.41 -8.69 60.30
CA PHE A 783 0.72 -9.20 59.11
C PHE A 783 -0.17 -10.37 59.54
N ASP A 784 -1.48 -10.27 59.31
CA ASP A 784 -2.46 -11.17 59.93
C ASP A 784 -3.57 -11.56 58.95
N GLY A 785 -3.54 -12.82 58.52
CA GLY A 785 -4.61 -13.40 57.72
C GLY A 785 -4.68 -12.93 56.27
N ASN A 786 -3.57 -12.48 55.67
CA ASN A 786 -3.51 -12.12 54.24
C ASN A 786 -3.66 -13.38 53.36
N GLY A 787 -4.36 -13.26 52.23
CA GLY A 787 -4.76 -14.41 51.41
C GLY A 787 -3.62 -15.13 50.69
N ASN A 788 -2.49 -14.47 50.48
CA ASN A 788 -1.28 -15.05 49.89
C ASN A 788 -0.06 -14.81 50.79
N ASP A 789 0.92 -14.01 50.39
CA ASP A 789 2.15 -13.81 51.15
C ASP A 789 2.01 -12.68 52.20
N GLY A 790 2.66 -12.82 53.36
CA GLY A 790 2.72 -11.72 54.33
C GLY A 790 3.57 -10.58 53.81
N ILE A 791 4.81 -10.90 53.45
CA ILE A 791 5.79 -10.01 52.82
C ILE A 791 6.35 -10.75 51.59
N ASP A 792 6.11 -10.26 50.38
CA ASP A 792 6.79 -10.70 49.16
C ASP A 792 7.79 -9.65 48.70
N ILE A 793 9.02 -10.09 48.40
CA ILE A 793 10.04 -9.22 47.83
C ILE A 793 10.78 -9.88 46.67
N SER A 794 11.05 -9.08 45.65
CA SER A 794 11.76 -9.45 44.42
C SER A 794 12.93 -8.51 44.18
N GLY A 795 14.12 -9.03 43.82
CA GLY A 795 15.28 -8.20 43.49
C GLY A 795 15.71 -7.18 44.54
N SER A 796 15.44 -7.45 45.82
CA SER A 796 15.46 -6.44 46.89
C SER A 796 16.56 -6.66 47.92
N SER A 797 16.99 -5.57 48.57
CA SER A 797 17.97 -5.59 49.67
C SER A 797 17.46 -4.76 50.85
N VAL A 798 16.72 -5.42 51.73
CA VAL A 798 16.00 -4.83 52.87
C VAL A 798 16.37 -5.50 54.19
N GLU A 799 16.24 -4.76 55.28
CA GLU A 799 16.20 -5.30 56.64
C GLU A 799 14.76 -5.70 56.99
N ILE A 800 14.52 -6.95 57.36
CA ILE A 800 13.20 -7.44 57.81
C ILE A 800 13.33 -7.93 59.25
N SER A 801 12.89 -7.12 60.22
CA SER A 801 13.14 -7.41 61.63
C SER A 801 11.97 -7.19 62.58
N ASN A 802 11.88 -7.98 63.66
CA ASN A 802 10.85 -7.82 64.69
C ASN A 802 9.39 -7.84 64.21
N ASN A 803 9.09 -8.42 63.05
CA ASN A 803 7.72 -8.50 62.55
C ASN A 803 7.00 -9.75 63.10
N GLU A 804 5.67 -9.66 63.26
CA GLU A 804 4.80 -10.80 63.49
C GLU A 804 3.98 -11.08 62.23
N VAL A 805 4.25 -12.18 61.56
CA VAL A 805 3.47 -12.63 60.40
C VAL A 805 2.71 -13.89 60.80
N LYS A 806 1.38 -13.85 60.70
CA LYS A 806 0.52 -14.96 61.09
C LYS A 806 -0.57 -15.27 60.09
N SER A 807 -0.82 -16.57 59.92
CA SER A 807 -1.95 -17.11 59.16
C SER A 807 -2.07 -16.55 57.73
N SER A 808 -0.94 -16.23 57.08
CA SER A 808 -0.94 -15.88 55.66
C SER A 808 -1.17 -17.13 54.82
N GLY A 809 -1.91 -17.00 53.72
CA GLY A 809 -2.41 -18.13 52.93
C GLY A 809 -1.34 -18.93 52.18
N ASP A 810 -0.17 -18.35 51.92
CA ASP A 810 0.98 -19.04 51.33
C ASP A 810 2.26 -18.86 52.19
N LYS A 811 3.09 -17.84 51.94
CA LYS A 811 4.38 -17.67 52.65
C LYS A 811 4.28 -16.54 53.67
N CYS A 812 4.82 -16.71 54.87
CA CYS A 812 4.94 -15.57 55.77
C CYS A 812 5.92 -14.54 55.18
N ILE A 813 7.08 -15.00 54.69
CA ILE A 813 8.04 -14.18 53.93
C ILE A 813 8.43 -14.91 52.64
N SER A 814 8.33 -14.22 51.51
CA SER A 814 8.67 -14.71 50.17
C SER A 814 9.81 -13.89 49.59
N LEU A 815 10.86 -14.57 49.11
CA LEU A 815 12.06 -13.94 48.55
C LEU A 815 12.34 -14.50 47.16
N GLY A 816 12.41 -13.65 46.16
CA GLY A 816 12.71 -14.04 44.78
C GLY A 816 13.72 -13.14 44.05
N GLU A 817 14.09 -13.58 42.85
CA GLU A 817 14.84 -12.84 41.84
C GLU A 817 16.10 -12.11 42.37
N ASN A 818 17.06 -12.86 42.91
CA ASN A 818 18.35 -12.34 43.39
C ASN A 818 18.22 -11.33 44.55
N SER A 819 17.27 -11.57 45.47
CA SER A 819 17.14 -10.77 46.68
C SER A 819 18.23 -11.10 47.71
N ASN A 820 18.72 -10.08 48.44
CA ASN A 820 19.73 -10.22 49.49
C ASN A 820 19.34 -9.43 50.76
N PRO A 821 18.27 -9.83 51.47
CA PRO A 821 17.84 -9.18 52.71
C PRO A 821 18.55 -9.76 53.95
N ASP A 822 18.54 -8.97 55.03
CA ASP A 822 18.85 -9.43 56.40
C ASP A 822 17.53 -9.61 57.18
N ILE A 823 17.23 -10.85 57.60
CA ILE A 823 15.94 -11.25 58.19
C ILE A 823 16.15 -11.79 59.60
N PHE A 824 15.69 -11.07 60.63
CA PHE A 824 15.94 -11.48 62.00
C PHE A 824 14.91 -11.07 63.05
N SER A 825 14.84 -11.83 64.15
CA SER A 825 13.93 -11.52 65.28
C SER A 825 12.44 -11.47 64.91
N ASN A 826 12.03 -12.11 63.81
CA ASN A 826 10.63 -12.18 63.40
C ASN A 826 9.91 -13.39 64.05
N LYS A 827 8.58 -13.28 64.19
CA LYS A 827 7.68 -14.38 64.57
C LYS A 827 6.82 -14.77 63.37
N LEU A 828 7.05 -15.95 62.82
CA LEU A 828 6.42 -16.42 61.58
C LEU A 828 5.55 -17.65 61.89
N ASN A 829 4.24 -17.46 61.95
CA ASN A 829 3.32 -18.45 62.50
C ASN A 829 2.17 -18.86 61.57
N GLY A 830 1.98 -20.16 61.37
CA GLY A 830 0.74 -20.68 60.77
C GLY A 830 0.54 -20.35 59.29
N CYS A 831 1.61 -20.11 58.53
CA CYS A 831 1.59 -19.99 57.07
C CYS A 831 1.81 -21.37 56.40
N VAL A 832 1.63 -21.49 55.07
CA VAL A 832 2.06 -22.70 54.34
C VAL A 832 3.57 -22.81 54.42
N MET A 833 4.30 -21.74 54.12
CA MET A 833 5.75 -21.67 54.32
C MET A 833 6.11 -20.51 55.25
N GLY A 834 7.00 -20.72 56.22
CA GLY A 834 7.51 -19.63 57.05
C GLY A 834 8.35 -18.66 56.22
N ILE A 835 9.40 -19.15 55.57
CA ILE A 835 10.23 -18.35 54.65
C ILE A 835 10.47 -19.15 53.37
N ALA A 836 10.22 -18.55 52.20
CA ALA A 836 10.62 -19.11 50.92
C ALA A 836 11.80 -18.33 50.32
N VAL A 837 12.86 -19.05 49.92
CA VAL A 837 14.06 -18.48 49.32
C VAL A 837 14.23 -19.03 47.91
N LYS A 838 14.04 -18.17 46.90
CA LYS A 838 13.96 -18.57 45.49
C LYS A 838 14.95 -17.83 44.60
N ASP A 839 15.21 -18.40 43.42
CA ASP A 839 15.69 -17.66 42.25
C ASP A 839 16.96 -16.82 42.49
N LEU A 840 18.06 -17.47 42.89
CA LEU A 840 19.36 -16.88 43.23
C LEU A 840 19.38 -15.95 44.47
N SER A 841 18.32 -15.91 45.27
CA SER A 841 18.30 -15.08 46.48
C SER A 841 19.26 -15.61 47.56
N GLU A 842 20.01 -14.70 48.21
CA GLU A 842 21.06 -15.01 49.20
C GLU A 842 20.83 -14.36 50.59
N PRO A 843 19.66 -14.52 51.23
CA PRO A 843 19.36 -13.83 52.49
C PRO A 843 20.23 -14.31 53.67
N LYS A 844 20.44 -13.44 54.65
CA LYS A 844 20.86 -13.86 56.01
C LYS A 844 19.64 -13.98 56.90
N ILE A 845 19.40 -15.15 57.47
CA ILE A 845 18.20 -15.48 58.24
C ILE A 845 18.61 -15.94 59.64
N TYR A 846 18.34 -15.13 60.68
CA TYR A 846 18.79 -15.46 62.03
C TYR A 846 17.90 -14.99 63.17
N ASP A 847 17.97 -15.68 64.32
CA ASP A 847 17.21 -15.32 65.53
C ASP A 847 15.68 -15.19 65.31
N ASN A 848 15.09 -15.91 64.35
CA ASN A 848 13.64 -15.91 64.11
C ASN A 848 12.94 -17.04 64.87
N ILE A 849 11.67 -16.84 65.23
CA ILE A 849 10.76 -17.89 65.73
C ILE A 849 9.84 -18.30 64.59
N ILE A 850 10.03 -19.50 64.06
CA ILE A 850 9.30 -20.05 62.91
C ILE A 850 8.46 -21.22 63.39
N SER A 851 7.15 -21.03 63.51
CA SER A 851 6.30 -22.01 64.21
C SER A 851 4.97 -22.31 63.53
N GLY A 852 4.48 -23.54 63.66
CA GLY A 852 3.15 -23.93 63.19
C GLY A 852 2.93 -23.85 61.67
N ASN A 853 4.00 -23.75 60.86
CA ASN A 853 3.92 -23.69 59.40
C ASN A 853 3.90 -25.11 58.80
N GLN A 854 3.44 -25.29 57.55
CA GLN A 854 3.62 -26.61 56.90
C GLN A 854 5.11 -26.87 56.63
N THR A 855 5.82 -25.87 56.10
CA THR A 855 7.28 -25.86 55.96
C THR A 855 7.85 -24.62 56.65
N GLY A 856 8.87 -24.76 57.50
CA GLY A 856 9.52 -23.63 58.18
C GLY A 856 10.29 -22.75 57.18
N ILE A 857 11.34 -23.27 56.55
CA ILE A 857 12.08 -22.61 55.47
C ILE A 857 12.08 -23.50 54.23
N SER A 858 11.65 -22.97 53.09
CA SER A 858 11.66 -23.65 51.79
C SER A 858 12.65 -22.97 50.84
N VAL A 859 13.56 -23.72 50.24
CA VAL A 859 14.63 -23.20 49.38
C VAL A 859 14.60 -23.91 48.03
N TYR A 860 14.25 -23.20 46.97
CA TYR A 860 14.00 -23.84 45.67
C TYR A 860 14.09 -22.88 44.49
N GLN A 861 14.28 -23.41 43.29
CA GLN A 861 14.11 -22.65 42.05
C GLN A 861 12.63 -22.57 41.66
N LYS A 862 12.09 -21.35 41.46
CA LYS A 862 10.75 -21.13 40.90
C LYS A 862 10.81 -20.83 39.40
N LYS A 863 11.83 -20.07 38.96
CA LYS A 863 12.02 -19.64 37.57
C LYS A 863 13.27 -20.28 36.97
N GLU A 864 13.11 -21.05 35.89
CA GLU A 864 14.18 -21.88 35.29
C GLU A 864 15.44 -21.09 34.88
N PHE A 865 15.30 -19.82 34.50
CA PHE A 865 16.41 -18.97 34.04
C PHE A 865 17.23 -18.31 35.17
N PHE A 866 16.81 -18.44 36.43
CA PHE A 866 17.59 -18.00 37.59
C PHE A 866 18.48 -19.14 38.12
N GLY A 867 17.99 -19.86 39.13
CA GLY A 867 18.70 -20.93 39.85
C GLY A 867 18.07 -21.16 41.22
N GLY A 868 18.67 -22.00 42.06
CA GLY A 868 18.18 -22.26 43.43
C GLY A 868 18.35 -21.06 44.38
N GLY A 869 17.92 -21.22 45.63
CA GLY A 869 18.15 -20.24 46.71
C GLY A 869 19.40 -20.55 47.54
N PHE A 870 20.01 -19.52 48.12
CA PHE A 870 21.27 -19.64 48.86
C PHE A 870 21.28 -18.94 50.24
N PRO A 871 20.38 -19.32 51.17
CA PRO A 871 20.31 -18.66 52.46
C PRO A 871 21.50 -18.98 53.37
N LYS A 872 21.85 -18.01 54.23
CA LYS A 872 22.75 -18.15 55.38
C LYS A 872 21.95 -18.18 56.68
N LEU A 873 21.97 -19.29 57.41
CA LEU A 873 21.15 -19.48 58.61
C LEU A 873 21.95 -19.36 59.91
N GLY A 874 21.38 -18.71 60.94
CA GLY A 874 21.96 -18.67 62.29
C GLY A 874 20.91 -18.62 63.40
N LYS A 875 20.97 -19.51 64.41
CA LYS A 875 20.17 -19.41 65.66
C LYS A 875 18.64 -19.23 65.50
N ASN A 876 18.01 -19.76 64.46
CA ASN A 876 16.54 -19.75 64.33
C ASN A 876 15.91 -20.83 65.23
N THR A 877 14.76 -20.51 65.84
CA THR A 877 13.96 -21.43 66.64
C THR A 877 12.80 -21.95 65.81
N PHE A 878 12.71 -23.28 65.65
CA PHE A 878 11.63 -23.96 64.93
C PHE A 878 10.72 -24.70 65.91
N GLU A 879 9.41 -24.47 65.83
CA GLU A 879 8.44 -25.08 66.76
C GLU A 879 7.19 -25.56 66.01
N ASN A 880 6.86 -26.85 66.12
CA ASN A 880 5.60 -27.39 65.58
C ASN A 880 5.37 -27.15 64.07
N ASN A 881 6.41 -27.02 63.25
CA ASN A 881 6.24 -27.02 61.79
C ASN A 881 6.03 -28.46 61.28
N GLY A 882 5.39 -28.62 60.13
CA GLY A 882 5.29 -29.93 59.47
C GLY A 882 6.67 -30.45 59.03
N GLN A 883 7.49 -29.56 58.47
CA GLN A 883 8.90 -29.77 58.15
C GLN A 883 9.66 -28.47 58.45
N ASP A 884 10.78 -28.52 59.19
CA ASP A 884 11.50 -27.29 59.53
C ASP A 884 12.21 -26.66 58.33
N ILE A 885 12.84 -27.48 57.48
CA ILE A 885 13.58 -27.01 56.30
C ILE A 885 13.36 -27.97 55.11
N ALA A 886 13.04 -27.43 53.93
CA ALA A 886 12.98 -28.13 52.65
C ALA A 886 13.91 -27.44 51.63
N THR A 887 14.65 -28.23 50.84
CA THR A 887 15.57 -27.71 49.80
C THR A 887 15.51 -28.57 48.55
N ASP A 888 15.57 -27.95 47.37
CA ASP A 888 15.75 -28.66 46.10
C ASP A 888 17.23 -28.98 45.82
N VAL A 889 17.50 -29.59 44.67
CA VAL A 889 18.86 -30.01 44.24
C VAL A 889 19.72 -28.86 43.70
N LEU A 890 19.13 -27.70 43.43
CA LEU A 890 19.81 -26.54 42.84
C LEU A 890 20.15 -25.48 43.89
N SER A 891 19.59 -25.64 45.09
CA SER A 891 19.74 -24.73 46.21
C SER A 891 20.81 -25.19 47.19
N LYS A 892 21.37 -24.25 47.96
CA LYS A 892 22.37 -24.57 48.99
C LYS A 892 22.22 -23.69 50.21
N ILE A 893 22.03 -24.33 51.35
CA ILE A 893 21.98 -23.67 52.65
C ILE A 893 23.39 -23.61 53.25
N THR A 894 23.77 -22.46 53.81
CA THR A 894 25.04 -22.28 54.54
C THR A 894 24.80 -21.72 55.94
N ASN A 895 25.79 -21.81 56.82
CA ASN A 895 25.72 -21.22 58.15
C ASN A 895 26.18 -19.76 58.11
N LEU A 896 25.51 -18.92 58.91
CA LEU A 896 25.84 -17.52 59.10
C LEU A 896 27.15 -17.32 59.88
#